data_AF-A0A922MU85-F1
#
_entry.id   AF-A0A922MU85-F1
#
_cell.length_a   1.000
_cell.length_b   1.000
_cell.length_c   1.000
_cell.angle_alpha   90.00
_cell.angle_beta   90.00
_cell.angle_gamma   90.00
#
_symmetry.space_group_name_H-M   'P 1'
#
loop_
_entity.id
_entity.type
_entity.pdbx_description
1 polymer ?
#
loop_
_entity_poly.entity_id
_entity_poly.type
_entity_poly.pdbx_seq_one_letter_code
_entity_poly.pdbx_strand_id
1 'polypeptide(L)'
;MILSKSTVWFLGFLLLISIFMANLLNMIATDHNFYIENENEGKNYTKYLAEKYGKITDTTEKIIWFLQISDIHISIFRDPGRISQFQQFCDNTVKKINPAIVLATGDLTDAKAKDNLGSSQVKTEWIYYHNIVQESGVTDTTVWLDIRGNHDNFNIRTINSQENYFRNYSVQGHKHAKSYAHYTQSNGVSVAFLGVDACPDPGLRRPFNFIGLLDIAEQQLLQKLKVEAESKADHIVWFGHYPTSCILSLENKASKVNLRQLIGSSQGSHVYVCGHLHSMGGLVPKMYTKQKKGYLELELGDWKDNRMYRLAAIDHGHFSFVDQKHNVWPLVLVTNPKHARYIMHGREPLQLIPDSSHIRILAFSDVAVKNVDISFDQISWMTCRNTKGPLYVCHWLPHLFTKGIHYLYVKVYDELGREAFVEHPFTLDGSAMSFEVSPRILLMLDAGVVFQAIFGTLLLINVLPLVTLRLCKRPPRYRGKYGRQIIKRLWLLSKVDRVFYPIVLYAAYLPFGPWAIGELIDGHVGAIFAWGILIKGSYLPEPFTYMYGSVQLMFVQVPLVFVLCHCLDYRLYGYYVRGVRRLILNLPFVFLLSIQLLLAYFFWLEYGTMSFLFGPLRTWSIALSLLLWYKTLNLPPEYCRNLLKLTETPS
;
A
#
# COMPACT_ATOMS: atom_id res chain seq x y z
N MET A 1 28.75 -25.72 -28.68
CA MET A 1 27.35 -25.91 -28.22
C MET A 1 26.56 -24.65 -28.57
N ILE A 2 25.76 -24.66 -29.64
CA ILE A 2 24.93 -23.50 -30.00
C ILE A 2 23.60 -23.68 -29.28
N LEU A 3 23.40 -22.95 -28.19
CA LEU A 3 22.12 -22.96 -27.47
C LEU A 3 21.02 -22.51 -28.43
N SER A 4 19.94 -23.30 -28.53
CA SER A 4 18.81 -22.90 -29.36
C SER A 4 18.19 -21.61 -28.80
N LYS A 5 17.66 -20.74 -29.67
CA LYS A 5 17.00 -19.49 -29.24
C LYS A 5 15.87 -19.78 -28.22
N SER A 6 15.17 -20.90 -28.36
CA SER A 6 14.15 -21.35 -27.41
C SER A 6 14.73 -21.70 -26.03
N THR A 7 15.94 -22.27 -26.00
CA THR A 7 16.65 -22.59 -24.76
C THR A 7 17.07 -21.31 -24.04
N VAL A 8 17.53 -20.29 -24.78
CA VAL A 8 17.88 -18.99 -24.19
C VAL A 8 16.65 -18.30 -23.59
N TRP A 9 15.50 -18.31 -24.27
CA TRP A 9 14.24 -17.78 -23.74
C TRP A 9 13.76 -18.52 -22.49
N PHE A 10 13.83 -19.84 -22.50
CA PHE A 10 13.45 -20.66 -21.35
C PHE A 10 14.38 -20.43 -20.15
N LEU A 11 15.70 -20.31 -20.38
CA LEU A 11 16.67 -19.99 -19.34
C LEU A 11 16.45 -18.58 -18.77
N GLY A 12 16.13 -17.59 -19.62
CA GLY A 12 15.78 -16.24 -19.17
C GLY A 12 14.51 -16.22 -18.31
N PHE A 13 13.48 -16.97 -18.70
CA PHE A 13 12.26 -17.12 -17.91
C PHE A 13 12.51 -17.82 -16.57
N LEU A 14 13.29 -18.92 -16.57
CA LEU A 14 13.69 -19.60 -15.34
C LEU A 14 14.53 -18.71 -14.43
N LEU A 15 15.41 -17.87 -14.97
CA LEU A 15 16.18 -16.91 -14.20
C LEU A 15 15.27 -15.87 -13.54
N LEU A 16 14.27 -15.33 -14.27
CA LEU A 16 13.31 -14.39 -13.70
C LEU A 16 12.46 -15.02 -12.59
N ILE A 17 11.98 -16.26 -12.79
CA ILE A 17 11.30 -17.01 -11.73
C ILE A 17 12.22 -17.25 -10.54
N SER A 18 13.48 -17.61 -10.79
CA SER A 18 14.47 -17.85 -9.73
C SER A 18 14.75 -16.59 -8.92
N ILE A 19 14.91 -15.42 -9.58
CA ILE A 19 15.10 -14.12 -8.92
C ILE A 19 13.85 -13.75 -8.11
N PHE A 20 12.65 -13.92 -8.67
CA PHE A 20 11.40 -13.68 -7.95
C PHE A 20 11.26 -14.60 -6.73
N MET A 21 11.53 -15.89 -6.91
CA MET A 21 11.47 -16.89 -5.83
C MET A 21 12.53 -16.61 -4.76
N ALA A 22 13.74 -16.21 -5.14
CA ALA A 22 14.78 -15.82 -4.19
C ALA A 22 14.37 -14.58 -3.38
N ASN A 23 13.76 -13.57 -4.00
CA ASN A 23 13.23 -12.40 -3.30
C ASN A 23 12.08 -12.78 -2.34
N LEU A 24 11.17 -13.65 -2.78
CA LEU A 24 10.07 -14.15 -1.97
C LEU A 24 10.58 -14.95 -0.77
N LEU A 25 11.53 -15.86 -0.98
CA LEU A 25 12.16 -16.65 0.08
C LEU A 25 12.91 -15.76 1.07
N ASN A 26 13.65 -14.75 0.61
CA ASN A 26 14.34 -13.79 1.48
C ASN A 26 13.33 -12.98 2.33
N MET A 27 12.20 -12.61 1.75
CA MET A 27 11.12 -11.92 2.48
C MET A 27 10.47 -12.83 3.52
N ILE A 28 10.21 -14.10 3.19
CA ILE A 28 9.67 -15.09 4.14
C ILE A 28 10.68 -15.35 5.28
N ALA A 29 11.97 -15.43 4.94
CA ALA A 29 13.06 -15.65 5.88
C ALA A 29 13.49 -14.38 6.65
N THR A 30 12.84 -13.23 6.45
CA THR A 30 13.30 -11.96 7.02
C THR A 30 13.42 -11.98 8.53
N ASP A 31 12.47 -12.60 9.24
CA ASP A 31 12.58 -12.73 10.70
C ASP A 31 13.84 -13.51 11.06
N HIS A 32 13.97 -14.73 10.53
CA HIS A 32 15.10 -15.62 10.81
C HIS A 32 16.45 -15.00 10.43
N ASN A 33 16.54 -14.32 9.28
CA ASN A 33 17.75 -13.63 8.84
C ASN A 33 18.09 -12.46 9.76
N PHE A 34 17.10 -11.68 10.20
CA PHE A 34 17.33 -10.60 11.16
C PHE A 34 17.91 -11.13 12.48
N TYR A 35 17.41 -12.25 12.97
CA TYR A 35 17.92 -12.89 14.20
C TYR A 35 19.39 -13.28 14.09
N ILE A 36 19.78 -13.90 12.98
CA ILE A 36 21.16 -14.36 12.76
C ILE A 36 22.10 -13.18 12.51
N GLU A 37 21.69 -12.24 11.67
CA GLU A 37 22.58 -11.16 11.21
C GLU A 37 22.79 -10.07 12.28
N ASN A 38 21.82 -9.86 13.18
CA ASN A 38 21.82 -8.73 14.11
C ASN A 38 21.80 -9.15 15.59
N GLU A 39 22.20 -10.38 15.92
CA GLU A 39 22.14 -10.93 17.29
C GLU A 39 22.82 -10.03 18.36
N ASN A 40 23.86 -9.30 17.95
CA ASN A 40 24.62 -8.39 18.81
C ASN A 40 24.27 -6.90 18.63
N GLU A 41 23.48 -6.56 17.61
CA GLU A 41 23.13 -5.17 17.32
C GLU A 41 22.14 -4.64 18.39
N GLY A 42 22.39 -3.44 18.92
CA GLY A 42 21.52 -2.83 19.92
C GLY A 42 21.64 -3.36 21.36
N LYS A 43 22.52 -4.34 21.65
CA LYS A 43 22.71 -4.87 23.03
C LYS A 43 22.99 -3.80 24.09
N ASN A 44 23.83 -2.81 23.77
CA ASN A 44 24.12 -1.71 24.70
C ASN A 44 22.88 -0.84 24.95
N TYR A 45 22.08 -0.62 23.90
CA TYR A 45 20.87 0.19 23.96
C TYR A 45 19.76 -0.53 24.77
N THR A 46 19.53 -1.83 24.54
CA THR A 46 18.55 -2.60 25.32
C THR A 46 18.97 -2.80 26.78
N LYS A 47 20.29 -2.89 27.05
CA LYS A 47 20.83 -2.90 28.42
C LYS A 47 20.57 -1.56 29.12
N TYR A 48 20.85 -0.44 28.44
CA TYR A 48 20.53 0.90 28.93
C TYR A 48 19.03 1.03 29.28
N LEU A 49 18.14 0.60 28.38
CA LEU A 49 16.70 0.63 28.65
C LEU A 49 16.31 -0.24 29.85
N ALA A 50 16.91 -1.43 29.99
CA ALA A 50 16.62 -2.31 31.12
C ALA A 50 17.08 -1.73 32.46
N GLU A 51 18.24 -1.10 32.51
CA GLU A 51 18.73 -0.38 33.69
C GLU A 51 17.82 0.80 34.04
N LYS A 52 17.36 1.56 33.02
CA LYS A 52 16.44 2.69 33.18
C LYS A 52 15.07 2.27 33.71
N TYR A 53 14.46 1.25 33.11
CA TYR A 53 13.09 0.86 33.43
C TYR A 53 13.01 -0.12 34.61
N GLY A 54 14.02 -0.95 34.83
CA GLY A 54 14.02 -1.94 35.89
C GLY A 54 12.90 -2.99 35.74
N LYS A 55 12.68 -3.75 36.82
CA LYS A 55 11.74 -4.88 36.85
C LYS A 55 10.30 -4.43 36.57
N ILE A 56 9.58 -5.19 35.73
CA ILE A 56 8.15 -4.99 35.48
C ILE A 56 7.34 -5.51 36.68
N THR A 57 6.60 -4.62 37.33
CA THR A 57 5.78 -4.89 38.53
C THR A 57 4.33 -4.43 38.36
N ASP A 58 3.61 -4.19 39.46
CA ASP A 58 2.25 -3.64 39.51
C ASP A 58 2.19 -2.10 39.46
N THR A 59 3.33 -1.42 39.31
CA THR A 59 3.38 0.05 39.30
C THR A 59 2.69 0.64 38.07
N THR A 60 2.07 1.81 38.23
CA THR A 60 1.44 2.54 37.11
C THR A 60 2.44 3.42 36.37
N GLU A 61 3.73 3.30 36.68
CA GLU A 61 4.82 4.07 36.09
C GLU A 61 5.34 3.41 34.81
N LYS A 62 6.15 4.14 34.04
CA LYS A 62 6.91 3.65 32.87
C LYS A 62 6.02 3.12 31.76
N ILE A 63 4.82 3.67 31.65
CA ILE A 63 3.85 3.35 30.62
C ILE A 63 3.28 4.62 29.99
N ILE A 64 3.22 4.63 28.66
CA ILE A 64 2.53 5.64 27.86
C ILE A 64 1.71 4.93 26.79
N TRP A 65 0.50 5.41 26.53
CA TRP A 65 -0.33 4.92 25.43
C TRP A 65 -0.81 6.06 24.54
N PHE A 66 -1.03 5.72 23.28
CA PHE A 66 -1.45 6.63 22.23
C PHE A 66 -2.39 5.91 21.26
N LEU A 67 -3.13 6.71 20.50
CA LEU A 67 -4.02 6.20 19.45
C LEU A 67 -3.47 6.52 18.07
N GLN A 68 -3.88 5.74 17.09
CA GLN A 68 -3.75 6.05 15.67
C GLN A 68 -5.13 5.92 15.00
N ILE A 69 -5.43 6.86 14.12
CA ILE A 69 -6.55 6.82 13.18
C ILE A 69 -6.02 7.18 11.78
N SER A 70 -6.55 6.56 10.74
CA SER A 70 -6.10 6.77 9.36
C SER A 70 -7.26 6.77 8.39
N ASP A 71 -7.07 7.40 7.23
CA ASP A 71 -8.00 7.30 6.09
C ASP A 71 -9.42 7.67 6.53
N ILE A 72 -9.54 8.87 7.12
CA ILE A 72 -10.78 9.41 7.68
C ILE A 72 -11.78 9.68 6.56
N HIS A 73 -11.31 10.22 5.45
CA HIS A 73 -12.09 10.57 4.26
C HIS A 73 -13.40 11.28 4.62
N ILE A 74 -13.30 12.38 5.37
CA ILE A 74 -14.45 13.27 5.58
C ILE A 74 -15.00 13.64 4.21
N SER A 75 -16.28 13.30 3.98
CA SER A 75 -16.93 13.51 2.70
C SER A 75 -18.29 14.16 2.90
N ILE A 76 -18.58 15.19 2.10
CA ILE A 76 -19.92 15.79 2.02
C ILE A 76 -20.80 15.11 0.96
N PHE A 77 -20.23 14.21 0.16
CA PHE A 77 -20.93 13.53 -0.93
C PHE A 77 -21.20 12.05 -0.64
N ARG A 78 -20.44 11.46 0.28
CA ARG A 78 -20.43 10.02 0.58
C ARG A 78 -20.65 9.81 2.06
N ASP A 79 -21.32 8.70 2.39
CA ASP A 79 -21.54 8.20 3.75
C ASP A 79 -21.50 9.26 4.87
N PRO A 80 -22.63 9.90 5.19
CA PRO A 80 -22.67 10.92 6.25
C PRO A 80 -22.30 10.37 7.64
N GLY A 81 -22.29 9.04 7.81
CA GLY A 81 -21.79 8.38 9.02
C GLY A 81 -20.34 8.69 9.31
N ARG A 82 -19.49 8.94 8.29
CA ARG A 82 -18.05 9.23 8.48
C ARG A 82 -17.81 10.43 9.38
N ILE A 83 -18.58 11.50 9.15
CA ILE A 83 -18.49 12.77 9.88
C ILE A 83 -18.98 12.59 11.32
N SER A 84 -20.21 12.10 11.48
CA SER A 84 -20.83 11.95 12.81
C SER A 84 -20.09 10.95 13.70
N GLN A 85 -19.60 9.85 13.15
CA GLN A 85 -18.83 8.86 13.91
C GLN A 85 -17.42 9.35 14.21
N PHE A 86 -16.79 10.14 13.33
CA PHE A 86 -15.50 10.76 13.65
C PHE A 86 -15.65 11.75 14.81
N GLN A 87 -16.75 12.50 14.84
CA GLN A 87 -17.11 13.32 16.00
C GLN A 87 -17.29 12.46 17.27
N GLN A 88 -18.04 11.35 17.20
CA GLN A 88 -18.17 10.42 18.33
C GLN A 88 -16.83 9.83 18.79
N PHE A 89 -15.91 9.56 17.86
CA PHE A 89 -14.56 9.10 18.21
C PHE A 89 -13.83 10.15 19.05
N CYS A 90 -13.82 11.42 18.62
CA CYS A 90 -13.20 12.51 19.36
C CYS A 90 -13.91 12.79 20.69
N ASP A 91 -15.25 12.80 20.71
CA ASP A 91 -16.04 13.14 21.89
C ASP A 91 -16.09 12.05 22.94
N ASN A 92 -16.07 10.78 22.53
CA ASN A 92 -16.27 9.65 23.44
C ASN A 92 -15.02 8.79 23.51
N THR A 93 -14.59 8.21 22.39
CA THR A 93 -13.51 7.21 22.39
C THR A 93 -12.19 7.79 22.89
N VAL A 94 -11.75 8.92 22.34
CA VAL A 94 -10.48 9.56 22.76
C VAL A 94 -10.56 10.01 24.21
N LYS A 95 -11.65 10.68 24.63
CA LYS A 95 -11.81 11.13 26.02
C LYS A 95 -11.84 9.98 27.02
N LYS A 96 -12.45 8.84 26.68
CA LYS A 96 -12.50 7.65 27.55
C LYS A 96 -11.17 6.93 27.66
N ILE A 97 -10.42 6.82 26.55
CA ILE A 97 -9.09 6.21 26.55
C ILE A 97 -8.05 7.14 27.19
N ASN A 98 -8.28 8.45 27.11
CA ASN A 98 -7.38 9.51 27.58
C ASN A 98 -5.91 9.26 27.17
N PRO A 99 -5.63 9.11 25.86
CA PRO A 99 -4.28 8.87 25.38
C PRO A 99 -3.42 10.13 25.49
N ALA A 100 -2.10 9.94 25.58
CA ALA A 100 -1.16 11.06 25.51
C ALA A 100 -1.21 11.74 24.13
N ILE A 101 -1.34 10.94 23.08
CA ILE A 101 -1.31 11.38 21.68
C ILE A 101 -2.37 10.66 20.85
N VAL A 102 -2.89 11.33 19.83
CA VAL A 102 -3.56 10.72 18.67
C VAL A 102 -2.75 11.04 17.41
N LEU A 103 -2.40 10.01 16.65
CA LEU A 103 -1.78 10.10 15.33
C LEU A 103 -2.88 10.01 14.26
N ALA A 104 -3.08 11.06 13.47
CA ALA A 104 -3.97 11.06 12.31
C ALA A 104 -3.15 10.92 11.02
N THR A 105 -3.04 9.69 10.51
CA THR A 105 -2.05 9.30 9.48
C THR A 105 -2.48 9.57 8.03
N GLY A 106 -3.13 10.71 7.78
CA GLY A 106 -3.47 11.18 6.44
C GLY A 106 -4.81 10.68 5.88
N ASP A 107 -5.11 11.20 4.69
CA ASP A 107 -6.43 11.13 4.03
C ASP A 107 -7.54 11.59 4.98
N LEU A 108 -7.32 12.80 5.52
CA LEU A 108 -8.24 13.46 6.45
C LEU A 108 -9.57 13.80 5.75
N THR A 109 -9.48 14.20 4.47
CA THR A 109 -10.61 14.52 3.60
C THR A 109 -10.74 13.56 2.43
N ASP A 110 -11.93 13.45 1.82
CA ASP A 110 -12.12 12.57 0.67
C ASP A 110 -11.65 13.21 -0.64
N ALA A 111 -11.82 14.53 -0.81
CA ALA A 111 -11.31 15.28 -1.97
C ALA A 111 -11.72 14.68 -3.34
N LYS A 112 -12.87 14.00 -3.38
CA LYS A 112 -13.47 13.44 -4.60
C LYS A 112 -14.65 14.28 -5.04
N ALA A 113 -14.79 14.43 -6.35
CA ALA A 113 -16.00 15.01 -6.92
C ALA A 113 -17.23 14.15 -6.58
N LYS A 114 -18.42 14.77 -6.60
CA LYS A 114 -19.70 14.11 -6.31
C LYS A 114 -19.92 12.84 -7.13
N ASP A 115 -19.47 12.84 -8.39
CA ASP A 115 -19.58 11.71 -9.32
C ASP A 115 -18.50 10.62 -9.11
N ASN A 116 -17.55 10.82 -8.19
CA ASN A 116 -16.40 9.95 -7.88
C ASN A 116 -15.33 9.84 -9.00
N LEU A 117 -15.43 10.68 -10.03
CA LEU A 117 -14.56 10.62 -11.20
C LEU A 117 -13.44 11.65 -11.09
N GLY A 118 -13.77 12.89 -10.74
CA GLY A 118 -12.78 13.95 -10.48
C GLY A 118 -12.17 13.91 -9.07
N SER A 119 -11.05 14.61 -8.90
CA SER A 119 -10.44 14.85 -7.59
C SER A 119 -9.92 16.28 -7.47
N SER A 120 -10.36 16.98 -6.43
CA SER A 120 -9.92 18.32 -6.08
C SER A 120 -10.20 18.59 -4.60
N GLN A 121 -9.53 19.59 -4.02
CA GLN A 121 -9.76 19.96 -2.63
C GLN A 121 -11.17 20.54 -2.43
N VAL A 122 -11.91 20.00 -1.46
CA VAL A 122 -13.26 20.45 -1.09
C VAL A 122 -13.20 21.16 0.25
N LYS A 123 -13.26 22.50 0.24
CA LYS A 123 -13.11 23.33 1.45
C LYS A 123 -14.05 22.94 2.58
N THR A 124 -15.29 22.57 2.28
CA THR A 124 -16.28 22.18 3.30
C THR A 124 -15.88 20.91 4.06
N GLU A 125 -15.22 19.94 3.41
CA GLU A 125 -14.72 18.73 4.09
C GLU A 125 -13.64 19.09 5.12
N TRP A 126 -12.74 20.02 4.76
CA TRP A 126 -11.73 20.56 5.68
C TRP A 126 -12.33 21.35 6.84
N ILE A 127 -13.39 22.13 6.60
CA ILE A 127 -14.12 22.83 7.67
C ILE A 127 -14.74 21.82 8.64
N TYR A 128 -15.35 20.74 8.15
CA TYR A 128 -15.89 19.69 9.03
C TYR A 128 -14.79 19.02 9.86
N TYR A 129 -13.66 18.66 9.24
CA TYR A 129 -12.52 18.10 9.97
C TYR A 129 -12.04 19.03 11.08
N HIS A 130 -11.78 20.30 10.74
CA HIS A 130 -11.32 21.32 11.68
C HIS A 130 -12.29 21.51 12.84
N ASN A 131 -13.57 21.73 12.53
CA ASN A 131 -14.60 21.97 13.54
C ASN A 131 -14.74 20.76 14.47
N ILE A 132 -14.73 19.53 13.95
CA ILE A 132 -14.83 18.35 14.82
C ILE A 132 -13.66 18.28 15.79
N VAL A 133 -12.42 18.47 15.33
CA VAL A 133 -11.24 18.37 16.20
C VAL A 133 -11.19 19.53 17.21
N GLN A 134 -11.63 20.73 16.83
CA GLN A 134 -11.67 21.90 17.73
C GLN A 134 -12.86 21.86 18.70
N GLU A 135 -14.09 21.71 18.20
CA GLU A 135 -15.32 21.77 18.98
C GLU A 135 -15.46 20.58 19.94
N SER A 136 -14.85 19.43 19.64
CA SER A 136 -14.83 18.32 20.59
C SER A 136 -13.95 18.61 21.82
N GLY A 137 -13.10 19.64 21.78
CA GLY A 137 -12.11 19.94 22.83
C GLY A 137 -11.06 18.83 22.98
N VAL A 138 -10.88 17.95 21.99
CA VAL A 138 -9.98 16.79 22.12
C VAL A 138 -8.52 17.23 22.26
N THR A 139 -8.19 18.38 21.64
CA THR A 139 -6.85 18.98 21.71
C THR A 139 -6.54 19.61 23.07
N ASP A 140 -7.53 19.77 23.95
CA ASP A 140 -7.32 20.35 25.29
C ASP A 140 -6.67 19.34 26.24
N THR A 141 -6.92 18.04 26.03
CA THR A 141 -6.43 16.95 26.88
C THR A 141 -5.43 16.02 26.19
N THR A 142 -5.41 15.99 24.86
CA THR A 142 -4.61 15.06 24.06
C THR A 142 -3.88 15.79 22.95
N VAL A 143 -2.61 15.44 22.73
CA VAL A 143 -1.83 15.99 21.61
C VAL A 143 -2.30 15.33 20.30
N TRP A 144 -2.76 16.14 19.35
CA TRP A 144 -3.22 15.66 18.04
C TRP A 144 -2.17 15.92 16.96
N LEU A 145 -1.60 14.86 16.40
CA LEU A 145 -0.56 14.91 15.37
C LEU A 145 -1.11 14.41 14.04
N ASP A 146 -1.47 15.34 13.15
CA ASP A 146 -1.94 15.02 11.80
C ASP A 146 -0.85 15.18 10.74
N ILE A 147 -0.98 14.43 9.65
CA ILE A 147 -0.13 14.52 8.47
C ILE A 147 -0.98 14.33 7.23
N ARG A 148 -0.47 14.77 6.07
CA ARG A 148 -1.20 14.70 4.80
C ARG A 148 -1.18 13.28 4.22
N GLY A 149 -2.29 12.88 3.62
CA GLY A 149 -2.35 11.78 2.66
C GLY A 149 -2.52 12.25 1.22
N ASN A 150 -2.64 11.32 0.27
CA ASN A 150 -2.75 11.67 -1.14
C ASN A 150 -4.04 12.44 -1.45
N HIS A 151 -5.14 12.15 -0.74
CA HIS A 151 -6.41 12.88 -0.92
C HIS A 151 -6.31 14.32 -0.43
N ASP A 152 -5.56 14.53 0.65
CA ASP A 152 -5.26 15.86 1.16
C ASP A 152 -4.33 16.67 0.25
N ASN A 153 -3.80 16.03 -0.81
CA ASN A 153 -2.87 16.61 -1.77
C ASN A 153 -3.39 16.57 -3.23
N PHE A 154 -4.64 16.19 -3.49
CA PHE A 154 -5.16 16.19 -4.86
C PHE A 154 -5.30 17.61 -5.42
N ASN A 155 -4.82 17.81 -6.65
CA ASN A 155 -4.97 19.03 -7.44
C ASN A 155 -4.40 20.30 -6.79
N ILE A 156 -3.29 20.17 -6.06
CA ILE A 156 -2.59 21.28 -5.39
C ILE A 156 -1.41 21.74 -6.24
N ARG A 157 -1.37 23.03 -6.60
CA ARG A 157 -0.37 23.58 -7.53
C ARG A 157 1.03 23.72 -6.94
N THR A 158 1.09 24.03 -5.64
CA THR A 158 2.30 24.13 -4.82
C THR A 158 1.91 23.97 -3.36
N ILE A 159 2.86 23.61 -2.49
CA ILE A 159 2.65 23.61 -1.03
C ILE A 159 2.13 24.95 -0.47
N ASN A 160 2.41 26.06 -1.15
CA ASN A 160 2.01 27.41 -0.72
C ASN A 160 0.66 27.88 -1.32
N SER A 161 -0.01 27.04 -2.11
CA SER A 161 -1.28 27.38 -2.76
C SER A 161 -2.40 27.58 -1.73
N GLN A 162 -3.36 28.47 -2.04
CA GLN A 162 -4.51 28.73 -1.17
C GLN A 162 -5.43 27.51 -1.02
N GLU A 163 -5.43 26.63 -2.03
CA GLU A 163 -6.14 25.37 -2.05
C GLU A 163 -5.49 24.29 -1.16
N ASN A 164 -4.27 24.51 -0.65
CA ASN A 164 -3.66 23.64 0.35
C ASN A 164 -4.30 23.88 1.73
N TYR A 165 -5.51 23.35 1.89
CA TYR A 165 -6.32 23.54 3.08
C TYR A 165 -5.76 22.83 4.32
N PHE A 166 -4.90 21.82 4.19
CA PHE A 166 -4.17 21.25 5.33
C PHE A 166 -3.49 22.34 6.16
N ARG A 167 -2.85 23.34 5.52
CA ARG A 167 -2.15 24.44 6.21
C ARG A 167 -3.06 25.29 7.10
N ASN A 168 -4.34 25.37 6.76
CA ASN A 168 -5.28 26.30 7.39
C ASN A 168 -6.27 25.60 8.32
N TYR A 169 -6.54 24.32 8.10
CA TYR A 169 -7.62 23.58 8.77
C TYR A 169 -7.13 22.40 9.61
N SER A 170 -5.92 21.89 9.36
CA SER A 170 -5.34 20.83 10.20
C SER A 170 -4.66 21.39 11.44
N VAL A 171 -4.43 20.54 12.44
CA VAL A 171 -3.80 20.90 13.70
C VAL A 171 -2.32 21.22 13.48
N GLN A 172 -1.60 20.43 12.67
CA GLN A 172 -0.15 20.61 12.52
C GLN A 172 0.24 21.43 11.29
N GLY A 173 -0.65 21.55 10.30
CA GLY A 173 -0.35 22.17 9.00
C GLY A 173 0.01 23.65 9.04
N HIS A 174 -0.47 24.38 10.05
CA HIS A 174 -0.14 25.80 10.23
C HIS A 174 1.33 26.01 10.63
N LYS A 175 1.91 25.06 11.38
CA LYS A 175 3.28 25.11 11.89
C LYS A 175 4.25 24.31 11.03
N HIS A 176 3.77 23.22 10.45
CA HIS A 176 4.57 22.24 9.74
C HIS A 176 4.02 22.05 8.32
N ALA A 177 4.75 22.53 7.32
CA ALA A 177 4.34 22.38 5.92
C ALA A 177 4.56 20.95 5.41
N LYS A 178 5.59 20.25 5.91
CA LYS A 178 5.97 18.87 5.55
C LYS A 178 6.33 18.07 6.82
N SER A 179 7.24 17.09 6.74
CA SER A 179 7.66 16.24 7.85
C SER A 179 8.11 17.04 9.08
N TYR A 180 7.81 16.50 10.26
CA TYR A 180 8.10 17.13 11.54
C TYR A 180 8.31 16.08 12.63
N ALA A 181 8.80 16.52 13.79
CA ALA A 181 8.92 15.70 14.98
C ALA A 181 8.19 16.35 16.16
N HIS A 182 7.53 15.51 16.97
CA HIS A 182 6.98 15.88 18.27
C HIS A 182 7.65 15.05 19.36
N TYR A 183 7.94 15.65 20.51
CA TYR A 183 8.61 15.00 21.62
C TYR A 183 7.70 14.99 22.83
N THR A 184 7.53 13.82 23.44
CA THR A 184 6.72 13.65 24.64
C THR A 184 7.50 12.89 25.69
N GLN A 185 7.54 13.44 26.88
CA GLN A 185 8.02 12.73 28.06
C GLN A 185 6.89 12.64 29.07
N SER A 186 6.44 11.42 29.35
CA SER A 186 5.37 11.17 30.29
C SER A 186 5.65 9.90 31.06
N ASN A 187 5.40 9.94 32.37
CA ASN A 187 5.46 8.77 33.23
C ASN A 187 6.80 7.99 33.17
N GLY A 188 7.92 8.71 32.98
CA GLY A 188 9.26 8.12 32.86
C GLY A 188 9.62 7.56 31.48
N VAL A 189 8.72 7.65 30.49
CA VAL A 189 8.96 7.25 29.10
C VAL A 189 9.17 8.49 28.23
N SER A 190 10.26 8.54 27.45
CA SER A 190 10.51 9.58 26.46
C SER A 190 10.35 9.03 25.05
N VAL A 191 9.46 9.65 24.27
CA VAL A 191 9.09 9.21 22.92
C VAL A 191 9.16 10.39 21.94
N ALA A 192 9.80 10.17 20.80
CA ALA A 192 9.73 11.04 19.64
C ALA A 192 8.75 10.46 18.61
N PHE A 193 7.84 11.29 18.12
CA PHE A 193 6.90 10.98 17.06
C PHE A 193 7.35 11.70 15.79
N LEU A 194 7.85 10.98 14.80
CA LEU A 194 8.30 11.55 13.52
C LEU A 194 7.25 11.34 12.43
N GLY A 195 6.67 12.44 11.96
CA GLY A 195 5.77 12.46 10.82
C GLY A 195 6.55 12.51 9.50
N VAL A 196 6.24 11.62 8.56
CA VAL A 196 6.81 11.52 7.22
C VAL A 196 5.77 11.97 6.19
N ASP A 197 5.97 13.15 5.61
CA ASP A 197 5.14 13.66 4.52
C ASP A 197 5.78 13.30 3.18
N ALA A 198 5.21 12.31 2.51
CA ALA A 198 5.62 11.87 1.19
C ALA A 198 4.67 12.38 0.07
N CYS A 199 3.85 13.39 0.33
CA CYS A 199 2.97 13.94 -0.70
C CYS A 199 3.81 14.66 -1.79
N PRO A 200 3.58 14.37 -3.09
CA PRO A 200 4.31 15.03 -4.17
C PRO A 200 3.97 16.53 -4.24
N ASP A 201 4.93 17.34 -4.70
CA ASP A 201 4.73 18.75 -5.02
C ASP A 201 5.15 19.01 -6.48
N PRO A 202 4.22 19.33 -7.40
CA PRO A 202 2.81 19.59 -7.16
C PRO A 202 1.98 18.32 -6.89
N GLY A 203 0.82 18.50 -6.27
CA GLY A 203 -0.14 17.45 -5.99
C GLY A 203 -1.01 17.10 -7.19
N LEU A 204 -0.87 15.88 -7.71
CA LEU A 204 -1.55 15.41 -8.91
C LEU A 204 -3.01 15.03 -8.66
N ARG A 205 -3.84 15.08 -9.71
CA ARG A 205 -5.18 14.47 -9.72
C ARG A 205 -5.09 12.94 -9.78
N ARG A 206 -6.15 12.26 -9.39
CA ARG A 206 -6.31 10.81 -9.58
C ARG A 206 -6.14 10.43 -11.06
N PRO A 207 -5.55 9.26 -11.36
CA PRO A 207 -5.06 8.25 -10.40
C PRO A 207 -3.58 8.39 -10.03
N PHE A 208 -2.88 9.41 -10.51
CA PHE A 208 -1.41 9.52 -10.47
C PHE A 208 -0.84 10.14 -9.20
N ASN A 209 -1.45 9.90 -8.04
CA ASN A 209 -0.97 10.39 -6.73
C ASN A 209 -0.98 9.24 -5.69
N PHE A 210 -0.86 8.00 -6.20
CA PHE A 210 -0.88 6.77 -5.41
C PHE A 210 0.50 6.41 -4.84
N ILE A 211 1.58 6.94 -5.43
CA ILE A 211 2.94 6.73 -4.94
C ILE A 211 3.44 8.04 -4.32
N GLY A 212 3.83 7.97 -3.05
CA GLY A 212 4.48 9.07 -2.35
C GLY A 212 5.89 9.32 -2.88
N LEU A 213 6.37 10.54 -2.74
CA LEU A 213 7.67 11.00 -3.21
C LEU A 213 8.45 11.69 -2.09
N LEU A 214 9.67 11.23 -1.84
CA LEU A 214 10.64 11.92 -1.00
C LEU A 214 11.73 12.54 -1.88
N ASP A 215 11.65 13.84 -2.07
CA ASP A 215 12.72 14.60 -2.73
C ASP A 215 13.99 14.66 -1.86
N ILE A 216 15.08 15.18 -2.42
CA ILE A 216 16.38 15.23 -1.74
C ILE A 216 16.31 16.09 -0.47
N ALA A 217 15.58 17.21 -0.49
CA ALA A 217 15.47 18.10 0.65
C ALA A 217 14.68 17.44 1.79
N GLU A 218 13.63 16.69 1.45
CA GLU A 218 12.83 15.94 2.42
C GLU A 218 13.63 14.80 3.06
N GLN A 219 14.42 14.07 2.27
CA GLN A 219 15.32 13.05 2.80
C GLN A 219 16.36 13.63 3.78
N GLN A 220 16.93 14.79 3.46
CA GLN A 220 17.85 15.49 4.35
C GLN A 220 17.17 15.98 5.64
N LEU A 221 15.94 16.48 5.54
CA LEU A 221 15.14 16.87 6.69
C LEU A 221 14.86 15.67 7.61
N LEU A 222 14.41 14.55 7.05
CA LEU A 222 14.16 13.32 7.80
C LEU A 222 15.42 12.79 8.51
N GLN A 223 16.57 12.86 7.84
CA GLN A 223 17.86 12.52 8.46
C GLN A 223 18.17 13.43 9.66
N LYS A 224 17.94 14.74 9.52
CA LYS A 224 18.13 15.71 10.61
C LYS A 224 17.19 15.44 11.78
N LEU A 225 15.89 15.27 11.50
CA LEU A 225 14.86 14.98 12.50
C LEU A 225 15.15 13.68 13.25
N LYS A 226 15.62 12.64 12.54
CA LYS A 226 16.07 11.38 13.14
C LYS A 226 17.18 11.62 14.15
N VAL A 227 18.26 12.29 13.74
CA VAL A 227 19.43 12.53 14.60
C VAL A 227 19.04 13.33 15.84
N GLU A 228 18.18 14.34 15.66
CA GLU A 228 17.64 15.11 16.77
C GLU A 228 16.81 14.23 17.73
N ALA A 229 15.98 13.34 17.20
CA ALA A 229 15.19 12.42 18.01
C ALA A 229 16.02 11.41 18.79
N GLU A 230 17.08 10.87 18.19
CA GLU A 230 18.04 9.98 18.87
C GLU A 230 18.70 10.66 20.09
N SER A 231 18.83 11.99 20.07
CA SER A 231 19.39 12.75 21.20
C SER A 231 18.38 13.12 22.29
N LYS A 232 17.08 13.08 22.00
CA LYS A 232 16.03 13.65 22.87
C LYS A 232 15.06 12.60 23.43
N ALA A 233 14.96 11.45 22.79
CA ALA A 233 14.02 10.40 23.18
C ALA A 233 14.67 9.03 23.15
N ASP A 234 14.21 8.15 24.02
CA ASP A 234 14.63 6.76 23.98
C ASP A 234 13.90 6.05 22.84
N HIS A 235 12.59 6.29 22.72
CA HIS A 235 11.73 5.61 21.76
C HIS A 235 11.38 6.53 20.59
N ILE A 236 11.33 5.98 19.38
CA ILE A 236 10.93 6.68 18.17
C ILE A 236 9.78 5.91 17.51
N VAL A 237 8.66 6.60 17.35
CA VAL A 237 7.49 6.16 16.60
C VAL A 237 7.44 6.98 15.33
N TRP A 238 7.57 6.34 14.19
CA TRP A 238 7.41 6.99 12.90
C TRP A 238 5.98 6.84 12.43
N PHE A 239 5.44 7.87 11.78
CA PHE A 239 4.11 7.82 11.20
C PHE A 239 4.07 8.55 9.87
N GLY A 240 3.16 8.16 8.99
CA GLY A 240 2.96 8.79 7.69
C GLY A 240 1.74 8.19 7.02
N HIS A 241 1.41 8.64 5.82
CA HIS A 241 0.24 8.11 5.12
C HIS A 241 0.57 6.87 4.29
N TYR A 242 1.51 7.00 3.36
CA TYR A 242 1.89 5.91 2.46
C TYR A 242 2.72 4.85 3.20
N PRO A 243 2.42 3.55 3.04
CA PRO A 243 3.36 2.49 3.37
C PRO A 243 4.70 2.71 2.69
N THR A 244 5.78 2.23 3.30
CA THR A 244 7.14 2.40 2.75
C THR A 244 7.32 1.71 1.39
N SER A 245 6.45 0.75 1.04
CA SER A 245 6.35 0.14 -0.29
C SER A 245 5.78 1.04 -1.37
N CYS A 246 5.02 2.05 -0.97
CA CYS A 246 4.38 3.05 -1.83
C CYS A 246 5.09 4.40 -1.78
N ILE A 247 6.36 4.45 -1.35
CA ILE A 247 7.17 5.67 -1.32
C ILE A 247 8.39 5.51 -2.23
N LEU A 248 8.55 6.44 -3.16
CA LEU A 248 9.73 6.59 -3.99
C LEU A 248 10.67 7.65 -3.37
N SER A 249 11.87 7.24 -2.98
CA SER A 249 12.95 8.17 -2.64
C SER A 249 13.74 8.54 -3.89
N LEU A 250 13.84 9.84 -4.20
CA LEU A 250 14.67 10.30 -5.31
C LEU A 250 16.15 10.09 -5.01
N GLU A 251 16.82 9.25 -5.80
CA GLU A 251 18.25 9.00 -5.66
C GLU A 251 19.08 10.02 -6.46
N ASN A 252 20.12 10.58 -5.84
CA ASN A 252 21.27 11.14 -6.53
C ASN A 252 22.49 10.22 -6.27
N LYS A 253 23.43 10.15 -7.23
CA LYS A 253 24.58 9.20 -7.21
C LYS A 253 25.45 9.24 -5.93
N ALA A 254 25.33 10.26 -5.09
CA ALA A 254 26.11 10.46 -3.88
C ALA A 254 25.39 10.11 -2.56
N SER A 255 24.06 9.99 -2.54
CA SER A 255 23.30 9.75 -1.30
C SER A 255 22.05 8.91 -1.56
N LYS A 256 22.23 7.59 -1.57
CA LYS A 256 21.11 6.65 -1.56
C LYS A 256 20.58 6.49 -0.13
N VAL A 257 19.60 7.31 0.26
CA VAL A 257 18.91 7.15 1.53
C VAL A 257 17.58 6.42 1.29
N ASN A 258 17.58 5.12 1.54
CA ASN A 258 16.34 4.34 1.56
C ASN A 258 15.59 4.65 2.87
N LEU A 259 14.32 5.08 2.80
CA LEU A 259 13.52 5.40 4.00
C LEU A 259 13.49 4.24 5.01
N ARG A 260 13.34 3.00 4.53
CA ARG A 260 13.31 1.82 5.42
C ARG A 260 14.64 1.63 6.15
N GLN A 261 15.76 1.94 5.48
CA GLN A 261 17.09 1.92 6.08
C GLN A 261 17.27 3.08 7.06
N LEU A 262 16.75 4.27 6.74
CA LEU A 262 16.81 5.44 7.62
C LEU A 262 16.11 5.15 8.95
N ILE A 263 14.86 4.69 8.90
CA ILE A 263 14.08 4.28 10.08
C ILE A 263 14.84 3.19 10.85
N GLY A 264 15.28 2.15 10.15
CA GLY A 264 15.98 1.02 10.75
C GLY A 264 17.34 1.33 11.35
N SER A 265 17.99 2.42 10.95
CA SER A 265 19.34 2.78 11.45
C SER A 265 19.34 3.35 12.87
N SER A 266 18.18 3.68 13.43
CA SER A 266 18.04 4.03 14.84
C SER A 266 17.63 2.84 15.66
N GLN A 267 18.32 2.52 16.75
CA GLN A 267 17.88 1.45 17.66
C GLN A 267 16.63 1.83 18.45
N GLY A 268 16.39 3.13 18.66
CA GLY A 268 15.17 3.62 19.30
C GLY A 268 13.92 3.54 18.44
N SER A 269 14.03 3.25 17.13
CA SER A 269 12.85 3.14 16.26
C SER A 269 12.09 1.84 16.48
N HIS A 270 10.85 1.95 16.97
CA HIS A 270 9.99 0.79 17.24
C HIS A 270 9.12 0.45 16.04
N VAL A 271 8.46 1.46 15.47
CA VAL A 271 7.40 1.24 14.51
C VAL A 271 7.29 2.36 13.48
N TYR A 272 6.89 2.01 12.26
CA TYR A 272 6.31 2.90 11.26
C TYR A 272 4.81 2.60 11.13
N VAL A 273 3.96 3.53 11.54
CA VAL A 273 2.49 3.39 11.41
C VAL A 273 1.96 4.20 10.24
N CYS A 274 1.08 3.60 9.44
CA CYS A 274 0.57 4.21 8.20
C CYS A 274 -0.86 3.79 7.83
N GLY A 275 -1.34 4.27 6.67
CA GLY A 275 -2.68 4.03 6.11
C GLY A 275 -2.63 3.71 4.61
N HIS A 276 -3.45 4.41 3.81
CA HIS A 276 -3.42 4.49 2.34
C HIS A 276 -3.98 3.29 1.58
N LEU A 277 -3.67 2.06 2.00
CA LEU A 277 -4.06 0.84 1.28
C LEU A 277 -5.42 0.28 1.71
N HIS A 278 -6.01 0.79 2.80
CA HIS A 278 -7.31 0.39 3.33
C HIS A 278 -7.41 -1.13 3.56
N SER A 279 -6.36 -1.78 4.07
CA SER A 279 -6.32 -3.25 4.18
C SER A 279 -6.62 -3.98 2.85
N MET A 280 -6.26 -3.37 1.71
CA MET A 280 -6.63 -3.80 0.35
C MET A 280 -8.14 -4.01 0.18
N GLY A 281 -8.95 -3.07 0.68
CA GLY A 281 -10.41 -3.18 0.69
C GLY A 281 -10.91 -4.29 1.62
N GLY A 282 -10.21 -4.54 2.72
CA GLY A 282 -10.52 -5.59 3.69
C GLY A 282 -10.01 -7.00 3.32
N LEU A 283 -9.36 -7.18 2.18
CA LEU A 283 -8.79 -8.48 1.76
C LEU A 283 -7.58 -8.90 2.61
N VAL A 284 -6.87 -7.93 3.21
CA VAL A 284 -5.71 -8.18 4.07
C VAL A 284 -5.91 -7.38 5.37
N PRO A 285 -6.78 -7.82 6.29
CA PRO A 285 -7.19 -7.02 7.46
C PRO A 285 -6.10 -6.81 8.52
N LYS A 286 -4.97 -7.53 8.44
CA LYS A 286 -3.81 -7.39 9.33
C LYS A 286 -2.57 -7.04 8.52
N MET A 287 -2.48 -5.79 8.05
CA MET A 287 -1.34 -5.31 7.27
C MET A 287 -0.15 -4.96 8.16
N TYR A 288 0.44 -6.00 8.75
CA TYR A 288 1.57 -5.90 9.66
C TYR A 288 2.76 -6.65 9.09
N THR A 289 3.94 -6.08 9.24
CA THR A 289 5.19 -6.79 8.98
C THR A 289 6.29 -6.32 9.93
N LYS A 290 7.36 -7.10 10.02
CA LYS A 290 8.64 -6.66 10.57
C LYS A 290 9.59 -6.42 9.40
N GLN A 291 10.08 -5.19 9.29
CA GLN A 291 11.01 -4.82 8.24
C GLN A 291 12.37 -5.48 8.45
N LYS A 292 13.20 -5.51 7.40
CA LYS A 292 14.54 -6.16 7.44
C LYS A 292 15.47 -5.62 8.53
N LYS A 293 15.22 -4.42 9.03
CA LYS A 293 15.97 -3.80 10.13
C LYS A 293 15.34 -4.03 11.51
N GLY A 294 14.28 -4.83 11.61
CA GLY A 294 13.72 -5.31 12.88
C GLY A 294 12.65 -4.43 13.51
N TYR A 295 12.36 -3.24 12.97
CA TYR A 295 11.22 -2.43 13.40
C TYR A 295 9.92 -2.92 12.73
N LEU A 296 8.78 -2.61 13.35
CA LEU A 296 7.47 -2.96 12.81
C LEU A 296 7.00 -1.94 11.77
N GLU A 297 6.36 -2.40 10.70
CA GLU A 297 5.56 -1.55 9.83
C GLU A 297 4.11 -2.03 9.87
N LEU A 298 3.22 -1.11 10.26
CA LEU A 298 1.83 -1.41 10.57
C LEU A 298 0.92 -0.44 9.80
N GLU A 299 0.35 -0.90 8.70
CA GLU A 299 -0.80 -0.21 8.12
C GLU A 299 -2.03 -0.47 9.01
N LEU A 300 -2.83 0.57 9.22
CA LEU A 300 -4.08 0.51 9.94
C LEU A 300 -5.22 0.47 8.94
N GLY A 301 -6.16 -0.46 9.13
CA GLY A 301 -7.41 -0.48 8.37
C GLY A 301 -8.13 0.87 8.45
N ASP A 302 -8.87 1.21 7.41
CA ASP A 302 -9.34 2.59 7.25
C ASP A 302 -10.51 2.95 8.17
N TRP A 303 -10.59 4.23 8.49
CA TRP A 303 -11.79 4.78 9.10
C TRP A 303 -12.95 4.82 8.11
N LYS A 304 -12.69 5.23 6.85
CA LYS A 304 -13.66 5.50 5.76
C LYS A 304 -14.79 4.48 5.57
N ASP A 305 -14.50 3.20 5.63
CA ASP A 305 -15.43 2.10 5.40
C ASP A 305 -15.45 1.14 6.62
N ASN A 306 -14.31 0.93 7.29
CA ASN A 306 -14.20 -0.04 8.38
C ASN A 306 -14.30 0.55 9.80
N ARG A 307 -14.15 1.87 9.95
CA ARG A 307 -14.16 2.60 11.24
C ARG A 307 -13.15 2.03 12.24
N MET A 308 -11.95 1.74 11.76
CA MET A 308 -10.89 1.20 12.59
C MET A 308 -10.03 2.30 13.20
N TYR A 309 -9.53 2.06 14.40
CA TYR A 309 -8.47 2.83 15.05
C TYR A 309 -7.53 1.87 15.77
N ARG A 310 -6.33 2.32 16.14
CA ARG A 310 -5.35 1.50 16.86
C ARG A 310 -5.05 2.11 18.22
N LEU A 311 -5.01 1.27 19.24
CA LEU A 311 -4.40 1.57 20.52
C LEU A 311 -2.99 1.00 20.54
N ALA A 312 -2.01 1.81 20.91
CA ALA A 312 -0.64 1.38 21.10
C ALA A 312 -0.09 1.87 22.44
N ALA A 313 0.85 1.13 23.02
CA ALA A 313 1.49 1.47 24.27
C ALA A 313 2.98 1.12 24.24
N ILE A 314 3.77 1.92 24.94
CA ILE A 314 5.14 1.59 25.33
C ILE A 314 5.13 1.41 26.84
N ASP A 315 5.34 0.17 27.30
CA ASP A 315 5.34 -0.22 28.71
C ASP A 315 6.69 -0.83 29.07
N HIS A 316 7.46 -0.15 29.94
CA HIS A 316 8.83 -0.53 30.29
C HIS A 316 9.75 -0.72 29.08
N GLY A 317 9.49 0.04 28.01
CA GLY A 317 10.23 -0.01 26.76
C GLY A 317 9.78 -1.06 25.75
N HIS A 318 8.75 -1.86 26.05
CA HIS A 318 8.12 -2.79 25.11
C HIS A 318 6.97 -2.11 24.37
N PHE A 319 6.97 -2.18 23.04
CA PHE A 319 5.90 -1.65 22.20
C PHE A 319 4.80 -2.70 21.96
N SER A 320 3.56 -2.42 22.34
CA SER A 320 2.41 -3.31 22.10
C SER A 320 1.26 -2.54 21.46
N PHE A 321 0.45 -3.19 20.63
CA PHE A 321 -0.67 -2.55 19.96
C PHE A 321 -1.84 -3.51 19.71
N VAL A 322 -3.01 -2.93 19.48
CA VAL A 322 -4.23 -3.63 19.06
C VAL A 322 -5.06 -2.69 18.16
N ASP A 323 -5.67 -3.26 17.12
CA ASP A 323 -6.57 -2.56 16.22
C ASP A 323 -8.01 -2.84 16.66
N GLN A 324 -8.81 -1.79 16.74
CA GLN A 324 -10.13 -1.79 17.33
C GLN A 324 -11.13 -1.14 16.37
N LYS A 325 -12.31 -1.75 16.27
CA LYS A 325 -13.43 -1.14 15.55
C LYS A 325 -14.13 -0.13 16.46
N HIS A 326 -14.49 1.02 15.91
CA HIS A 326 -15.25 2.04 16.62
C HIS A 326 -16.55 1.48 17.23
N ASN A 327 -16.90 1.96 18.43
CA ASN A 327 -18.05 1.52 19.23
C ASN A 327 -18.09 0.03 19.59
N VAL A 328 -16.97 -0.68 19.48
CA VAL A 328 -16.82 -2.03 20.04
C VAL A 328 -16.04 -1.92 21.34
N TRP A 329 -16.66 -2.34 22.43
CA TRP A 329 -16.12 -2.32 23.80
C TRP A 329 -16.44 -3.66 24.49
N PRO A 330 -15.63 -4.10 25.48
CA PRO A 330 -14.39 -3.49 25.97
C PRO A 330 -13.22 -3.54 24.98
N LEU A 331 -12.22 -2.67 25.17
CA LEU A 331 -10.96 -2.63 24.44
C LEU A 331 -9.84 -3.14 25.36
N VAL A 332 -9.02 -4.07 24.86
CA VAL A 332 -8.02 -4.80 25.66
C VAL A 332 -6.67 -4.81 24.95
N LEU A 333 -5.61 -4.42 25.66
CA LEU A 333 -4.23 -4.50 25.19
C LEU A 333 -3.33 -5.14 26.26
N VAL A 334 -2.83 -6.34 25.97
CA VAL A 334 -1.81 -6.99 26.81
C VAL A 334 -0.45 -6.35 26.52
N THR A 335 0.19 -5.81 27.55
CA THR A 335 1.53 -5.18 27.43
C THR A 335 2.64 -6.08 27.94
N ASN A 336 2.41 -6.87 29.00
CA ASN A 336 3.34 -7.87 29.50
C ASN A 336 2.61 -9.18 29.86
N PRO A 337 3.05 -10.36 29.38
CA PRO A 337 4.15 -10.57 28.44
C PRO A 337 3.83 -10.02 27.04
N LYS A 338 4.86 -9.63 26.29
CA LYS A 338 4.72 -9.12 24.93
C LYS A 338 4.27 -10.22 23.95
N HIS A 339 3.47 -9.84 22.95
CA HIS A 339 2.99 -10.77 21.92
C HIS A 339 4.16 -11.35 21.09
N ALA A 340 4.22 -12.68 20.95
CA ALA A 340 5.34 -13.42 20.35
C ALA A 340 5.70 -12.98 18.91
N ARG A 341 4.69 -12.66 18.09
CA ARG A 341 4.89 -12.20 16.70
C ARG A 341 5.58 -10.85 16.59
N TYR A 342 5.44 -9.98 17.58
CA TYR A 342 5.82 -8.56 17.47
C TYR A 342 7.12 -8.22 18.19
N ILE A 343 7.91 -9.24 18.58
CA ILE A 343 9.17 -9.10 19.30
C ILE A 343 10.24 -8.44 18.41
N MET A 344 10.89 -7.39 18.94
CA MET A 344 11.93 -6.62 18.27
C MET A 344 13.28 -6.70 19.00
N HIS A 345 14.08 -7.70 18.66
CA HIS A 345 15.43 -7.87 19.25
C HIS A 345 16.34 -6.68 18.92
N GLY A 346 17.18 -6.31 19.88
CA GLY A 346 18.09 -5.15 19.77
C GLY A 346 17.41 -3.78 19.96
N ARG A 347 16.07 -3.73 20.00
CA ARG A 347 15.28 -2.48 20.14
C ARG A 347 14.54 -2.40 21.47
N GLU A 348 14.26 -3.56 22.08
CA GLU A 348 13.46 -3.66 23.30
C GLU A 348 14.21 -4.39 24.41
N PRO A 349 14.01 -4.03 25.69
CA PRO A 349 14.63 -4.69 26.84
C PRO A 349 13.89 -6.01 27.19
N LEU A 350 13.92 -6.99 26.27
CA LEU A 350 13.16 -8.25 26.37
C LEU A 350 13.48 -9.08 27.62
N GLN A 351 14.68 -8.93 28.19
CA GLN A 351 15.09 -9.57 29.44
C GLN A 351 14.22 -9.19 30.64
N LEU A 352 13.52 -8.05 30.59
CA LEU A 352 12.63 -7.64 31.68
C LEU A 352 11.37 -8.51 31.80
N ILE A 353 10.99 -9.24 30.74
CA ILE A 353 9.79 -10.09 30.73
C ILE A 353 9.97 -11.31 31.64
N PRO A 354 11.01 -12.18 31.48
CA PRO A 354 11.24 -13.31 32.39
C PRO A 354 11.56 -12.87 33.82
N ASP A 355 12.11 -11.66 34.00
CA ASP A 355 12.36 -11.08 35.31
C ASP A 355 11.11 -10.45 35.93
N SER A 356 9.99 -10.30 35.21
CA SER A 356 8.80 -9.62 35.70
C SER A 356 8.06 -10.38 36.82
N SER A 357 7.29 -9.66 37.64
CA SER A 357 6.43 -10.28 38.67
C SER A 357 4.94 -10.29 38.32
N HIS A 358 4.54 -9.56 37.26
CA HIS A 358 3.13 -9.37 36.92
C HIS A 358 2.87 -9.43 35.42
N ILE A 359 1.75 -10.04 35.04
CA ILE A 359 1.05 -9.76 33.79
C ILE A 359 0.46 -8.37 33.87
N ARG A 360 0.51 -7.61 32.77
CA ARG A 360 -0.01 -6.23 32.66
C ARG A 360 -0.91 -6.11 31.44
N ILE A 361 -2.10 -5.57 31.68
CA ILE A 361 -3.16 -5.44 30.70
C ILE A 361 -3.77 -4.05 30.83
N LEU A 362 -3.86 -3.32 29.72
CA LEU A 362 -4.66 -2.12 29.61
C LEU A 362 -6.06 -2.50 29.15
N ALA A 363 -7.08 -2.15 29.94
CA ALA A 363 -8.47 -2.41 29.61
C ALA A 363 -9.29 -1.11 29.70
N PHE A 364 -10.08 -0.85 28.66
CA PHE A 364 -10.91 0.35 28.53
C PHE A 364 -12.35 -0.05 28.16
N SER A 365 -13.31 0.72 28.63
CA SER A 365 -14.71 0.68 28.17
C SER A 365 -15.31 2.08 28.23
N ASP A 366 -16.39 2.33 27.49
CA ASP A 366 -17.16 3.59 27.58
C ASP A 366 -17.95 3.69 28.91
N VAL A 367 -18.18 2.55 29.57
CA VAL A 367 -18.64 2.39 30.95
C VAL A 367 -17.51 1.82 31.83
N ALA A 368 -17.74 1.64 33.13
CA ALA A 368 -16.71 1.05 33.98
C ALA A 368 -16.46 -0.43 33.64
N VAL A 369 -15.20 -0.84 33.69
CA VAL A 369 -14.79 -2.23 33.54
C VAL A 369 -15.06 -2.95 34.86
N LYS A 370 -15.79 -4.07 34.81
CA LYS A 370 -16.24 -4.84 35.96
C LYS A 370 -15.15 -5.78 36.46
N ASN A 371 -14.59 -6.59 35.56
CA ASN A 371 -13.50 -7.52 35.86
C ASN A 371 -12.67 -7.83 34.62
N VAL A 372 -11.40 -8.12 34.87
CA VAL A 372 -10.43 -8.61 33.88
C VAL A 372 -9.92 -9.93 34.41
N ASP A 373 -10.16 -11.01 33.69
CA ASP A 373 -9.75 -12.36 34.07
C ASP A 373 -8.76 -12.92 33.05
N ILE A 374 -7.78 -13.69 33.53
CA ILE A 374 -6.78 -14.32 32.70
C ILE A 374 -6.70 -15.82 32.92
N SER A 375 -6.26 -16.55 31.89
CA SER A 375 -5.98 -17.98 31.94
C SER A 375 -4.84 -18.35 31.01
N PHE A 376 -4.06 -19.39 31.33
CA PHE A 376 -3.03 -19.93 30.44
C PHE A 376 -3.48 -21.21 29.72
N ASP A 377 -4.56 -21.84 30.17
CA ASP A 377 -5.05 -23.15 29.71
C ASP A 377 -6.56 -23.15 29.37
N GLN A 378 -7.24 -22.00 29.51
CA GLN A 378 -8.69 -21.81 29.43
C GLN A 378 -9.51 -22.54 30.52
N ILE A 379 -8.85 -23.22 31.46
CA ILE A 379 -9.49 -24.02 32.51
C ILE A 379 -9.52 -23.21 33.81
N SER A 380 -8.36 -22.74 34.27
CA SER A 380 -8.23 -21.98 35.50
C SER A 380 -8.16 -20.49 35.19
N TRP A 381 -9.07 -19.71 35.76
CA TRP A 381 -9.17 -18.27 35.57
C TRP A 381 -8.76 -17.52 36.83
N MET A 382 -7.93 -16.49 36.67
CA MET A 382 -7.47 -15.61 37.73
C MET A 382 -7.93 -14.18 37.45
N THR A 383 -8.52 -13.54 38.45
CA THR A 383 -8.97 -12.14 38.34
C THR A 383 -7.80 -11.19 38.56
N CYS A 384 -7.56 -10.30 37.60
CA CYS A 384 -6.58 -9.23 37.71
C CYS A 384 -7.07 -8.13 38.66
N ARG A 385 -6.14 -7.59 39.45
CA ARG A 385 -6.38 -6.42 40.30
C ARG A 385 -6.23 -5.15 39.46
N ASN A 386 -7.21 -4.25 39.53
CA ASN A 386 -7.05 -2.88 39.01
C ASN A 386 -6.07 -2.11 39.91
N THR A 387 -5.02 -1.52 39.32
CA THR A 387 -4.05 -0.73 40.08
C THR A 387 -4.46 0.73 40.11
N LYS A 388 -4.53 1.36 38.93
CA LYS A 388 -5.06 2.71 38.72
C LYS A 388 -5.41 2.90 37.25
N GLY A 389 -6.52 3.59 37.00
CA GLY A 389 -6.96 3.90 35.64
C GLY A 389 -7.17 2.62 34.83
N PRO A 390 -6.65 2.54 33.60
CA PRO A 390 -6.89 1.39 32.72
C PRO A 390 -6.00 0.17 33.01
N LEU A 391 -5.07 0.23 33.98
CA LEU A 391 -4.10 -0.84 34.21
C LEU A 391 -4.63 -1.93 35.17
N TYR A 392 -4.62 -3.16 34.68
CA TYR A 392 -4.96 -4.37 35.42
C TYR A 392 -3.77 -5.32 35.45
N VAL A 393 -3.52 -5.94 36.60
CA VAL A 393 -2.35 -6.78 36.82
C VAL A 393 -2.70 -8.08 37.54
N CYS A 394 -1.96 -9.15 37.22
CA CYS A 394 -2.02 -10.42 37.95
C CYS A 394 -0.62 -10.95 38.19
N HIS A 395 -0.39 -11.53 39.37
CA HIS A 395 0.85 -12.25 39.63
C HIS A 395 0.99 -13.43 38.69
N TRP A 396 2.22 -13.70 38.27
CA TRP A 396 2.55 -14.87 37.48
C TRP A 396 3.97 -15.35 37.79
N LEU A 397 4.28 -16.56 37.34
CA LEU A 397 5.57 -17.21 37.55
C LEU A 397 6.22 -17.48 36.18
N PRO A 398 7.02 -16.54 35.64
CA PRO A 398 7.58 -16.64 34.29
C PRO A 398 8.39 -17.93 34.05
N HIS A 399 9.03 -18.47 35.10
CA HIS A 399 9.84 -19.69 35.00
C HIS A 399 9.06 -20.92 34.51
N LEU A 400 7.73 -20.92 34.64
CA LEU A 400 6.84 -21.98 34.13
C LEU A 400 6.68 -21.94 32.61
N PHE A 401 7.06 -20.84 31.96
CA PHE A 401 6.83 -20.55 30.53
C PHE A 401 8.14 -20.36 29.75
N THR A 402 9.22 -21.00 30.20
CA THR A 402 10.59 -20.73 29.72
C THR A 402 10.89 -21.28 28.33
N LYS A 403 10.07 -22.19 27.78
CA LYS A 403 10.35 -22.84 26.50
C LYS A 403 9.12 -22.93 25.61
N GLY A 404 9.27 -22.49 24.36
CA GLY A 404 8.24 -22.53 23.35
C GLY A 404 7.28 -21.34 23.38
N ILE A 405 6.19 -21.49 22.62
CA ILE A 405 5.11 -20.52 22.54
C ILE A 405 4.00 -20.95 23.50
N HIS A 406 3.58 -20.02 24.35
CA HIS A 406 2.48 -20.17 25.29
C HIS A 406 1.35 -19.20 24.95
N TYR A 407 0.16 -19.48 25.46
CA TYR A 407 -1.03 -18.68 25.20
C TYR A 407 -1.55 -18.10 26.51
N LEU A 408 -1.78 -16.79 26.52
CA LEU A 408 -2.51 -16.09 27.56
C LEU A 408 -3.89 -15.76 26.99
N TYR A 409 -4.93 -16.17 27.69
CA TYR A 409 -6.32 -15.85 27.37
C TYR A 409 -6.79 -14.77 28.33
N VAL A 410 -7.40 -13.72 27.80
CA VAL A 410 -7.91 -12.59 28.59
C VAL A 410 -9.39 -12.41 28.30
N LYS A 411 -10.19 -12.31 29.37
CA LYS A 411 -11.59 -11.93 29.34
C LYS A 411 -11.79 -10.63 30.07
N VAL A 412 -12.45 -9.68 29.43
CA VAL A 412 -12.81 -8.40 30.06
C VAL A 412 -14.30 -8.22 29.98
N TYR A 413 -14.92 -7.98 31.12
CA TYR A 413 -16.33 -7.66 31.23
C TYR A 413 -16.48 -6.22 31.72
N ASP A 414 -17.45 -5.50 31.16
CA ASP A 414 -17.86 -4.21 31.70
C ASP A 414 -19.19 -4.29 32.45
N GLU A 415 -19.62 -3.18 33.04
CA GLU A 415 -20.85 -3.11 33.83
C GLU A 415 -22.13 -3.38 33.02
N LEU A 416 -22.10 -3.22 31.70
CA LEU A 416 -23.21 -3.56 30.81
C LEU A 416 -23.21 -5.05 30.39
N GLY A 417 -22.22 -5.83 30.86
CA GLY A 417 -22.07 -7.23 30.53
C GLY A 417 -21.50 -7.50 29.15
N ARG A 418 -20.93 -6.48 28.48
CA ARG A 418 -20.19 -6.71 27.21
C ARG A 418 -18.88 -7.42 27.53
N GLU A 419 -18.52 -8.37 26.68
CA GLU A 419 -17.31 -9.18 26.82
C GLU A 419 -16.34 -8.90 25.69
N ALA A 420 -15.06 -8.76 26.02
CA ALA A 420 -13.95 -8.85 25.09
C ALA A 420 -13.09 -10.07 25.45
N PHE A 421 -12.81 -10.91 24.45
CA PHE A 421 -11.96 -12.10 24.59
C PHE A 421 -10.71 -11.94 23.72
N VAL A 422 -9.53 -12.10 24.31
CA VAL A 422 -8.24 -11.99 23.62
C VAL A 422 -7.44 -13.26 23.81
N GLU A 423 -7.02 -13.87 22.71
CA GLU A 423 -5.99 -14.90 22.66
C GLU A 423 -4.64 -14.24 22.36
N HIS A 424 -3.69 -14.37 23.29
CA HIS A 424 -2.40 -13.67 23.25
C HIS A 424 -1.23 -14.65 23.33
N PRO A 425 -0.63 -15.03 22.19
CA PRO A 425 0.56 -15.87 22.19
C PRO A 425 1.79 -15.09 22.65
N PHE A 426 2.60 -15.68 23.52
CA PHE A 426 3.85 -15.11 24.03
C PHE A 426 4.96 -16.17 24.13
N THR A 427 6.21 -15.72 24.27
CA THR A 427 7.39 -16.59 24.41
C THR A 427 8.43 -15.92 25.30
N LEU A 428 9.22 -16.72 26.03
CA LEU A 428 10.35 -16.26 26.85
C LEU A 428 11.72 -16.73 26.34
N ASP A 429 11.78 -17.71 25.44
CA ASP A 429 13.03 -18.21 24.82
C ASP A 429 13.31 -17.60 23.45
N GLY A 430 12.43 -16.72 22.96
CA GLY A 430 12.56 -16.08 21.65
C GLY A 430 12.02 -16.94 20.49
N SER A 431 11.23 -17.98 20.78
CA SER A 431 10.51 -18.75 19.76
C SER A 431 9.70 -17.83 18.83
N ALA A 432 10.15 -17.71 17.57
CA ALA A 432 9.58 -16.74 16.65
C ALA A 432 8.25 -17.22 16.04
N MET A 433 7.28 -16.31 15.96
CA MET A 433 6.05 -16.50 15.20
C MET A 433 6.12 -15.63 13.94
N SER A 434 5.94 -16.23 12.76
CA SER A 434 6.02 -15.51 11.49
C SER A 434 4.81 -14.60 11.25
N PHE A 435 5.06 -13.53 10.49
CA PHE A 435 3.98 -12.73 9.89
C PHE A 435 3.41 -13.43 8.65
N GLU A 436 2.17 -13.08 8.31
CA GLU A 436 1.52 -13.55 7.10
C GLU A 436 2.26 -13.10 5.83
N VAL A 437 2.20 -13.91 4.77
CA VAL A 437 2.93 -13.65 3.53
C VAL A 437 2.33 -12.49 2.73
N SER A 438 1.00 -12.36 2.71
CA SER A 438 0.29 -11.29 1.99
C SER A 438 0.69 -9.88 2.42
N PRO A 439 0.64 -9.49 3.72
CA PRO A 439 1.06 -8.15 4.13
C PRO A 439 2.56 -7.92 3.93
N ARG A 440 3.40 -8.96 4.02
CA ARG A 440 4.83 -8.85 3.67
C ARG A 440 5.04 -8.45 2.23
N ILE A 441 4.34 -9.12 1.28
CA ILE A 441 4.43 -8.78 -0.15
C ILE A 441 4.06 -7.31 -0.36
N LEU A 442 2.96 -6.85 0.27
CA LEU A 442 2.42 -5.51 0.07
C LEU A 442 3.27 -4.41 0.72
N LEU A 443 3.87 -4.65 1.89
CA LEU A 443 4.59 -3.64 2.67
C LEU A 443 6.11 -3.66 2.44
N MET A 444 6.69 -4.78 2.00
CA MET A 444 8.14 -4.92 1.84
C MET A 444 8.63 -4.83 0.40
N LEU A 445 7.80 -5.17 -0.60
CA LEU A 445 8.17 -4.96 -2.00
C LEU A 445 8.09 -3.48 -2.36
N ASP A 446 8.88 -3.06 -3.34
CA ASP A 446 8.77 -1.72 -3.91
C ASP A 446 7.67 -1.75 -4.98
N ALA A 447 6.57 -1.03 -4.73
CA ALA A 447 5.43 -1.02 -5.64
C ALA A 447 5.82 -0.50 -7.03
N GLY A 448 6.72 0.48 -7.11
CA GLY A 448 7.21 1.01 -8.39
C GLY A 448 7.95 -0.04 -9.21
N VAL A 449 8.84 -0.80 -8.58
CA VAL A 449 9.54 -1.92 -9.24
C VAL A 449 8.56 -3.00 -9.69
N VAL A 450 7.56 -3.34 -8.87
CA VAL A 450 6.52 -4.31 -9.23
C VAL A 450 5.72 -3.82 -10.44
N PHE A 451 5.28 -2.56 -10.44
CA PHE A 451 4.51 -1.98 -11.55
C PHE A 451 5.33 -1.96 -12.85
N GLN A 452 6.61 -1.58 -12.79
CA GLN A 452 7.54 -1.65 -13.91
C GLN A 452 7.70 -3.08 -14.46
N ALA A 453 7.85 -4.06 -13.58
CA ALA A 453 8.00 -5.46 -13.96
C ALA A 453 6.73 -6.02 -14.63
N ILE A 454 5.54 -5.68 -14.11
CA ILE A 454 4.26 -6.06 -14.72
C ILE A 454 4.13 -5.45 -16.11
N PHE A 455 4.38 -4.13 -16.23
CA PHE A 455 4.30 -3.41 -17.49
C PHE A 455 5.27 -3.99 -18.53
N GLY A 456 6.53 -4.16 -18.16
CA GLY A 456 7.57 -4.76 -19.02
C GLY A 456 7.20 -6.17 -19.46
N THR A 457 6.70 -7.01 -18.55
CA THR A 457 6.27 -8.37 -18.86
C THR A 457 5.11 -8.40 -19.85
N LEU A 458 4.07 -7.58 -19.63
CA LEU A 458 2.93 -7.47 -20.53
C LEU A 458 3.32 -6.92 -21.90
N LEU A 459 4.26 -5.97 -21.95
CA LEU A 459 4.80 -5.43 -23.19
C LEU A 459 5.53 -6.52 -23.99
N LEU A 460 6.36 -7.32 -23.32
CA LEU A 460 7.03 -8.47 -23.92
C LEU A 460 6.05 -9.54 -24.41
N ILE A 461 5.01 -9.85 -23.63
CA ILE A 461 3.93 -10.79 -24.04
C ILE A 461 3.20 -10.26 -25.28
N ASN A 462 3.00 -8.96 -25.42
CA ASN A 462 2.33 -8.37 -26.57
C ASN A 462 3.18 -8.43 -27.86
N VAL A 463 4.49 -8.20 -27.76
CA VAL A 463 5.37 -8.04 -28.93
C VAL A 463 6.14 -9.31 -29.30
N LEU A 464 6.79 -9.98 -28.33
CA LEU A 464 7.72 -11.07 -28.61
C LEU A 464 7.11 -12.26 -29.36
N PRO A 465 5.88 -12.73 -29.04
CA PRO A 465 5.28 -13.83 -29.77
C PRO A 465 5.07 -13.49 -31.24
N LEU A 466 4.57 -12.29 -31.55
CA LEU A 466 4.31 -11.85 -32.92
C LEU A 466 5.62 -11.75 -33.71
N VAL A 467 6.65 -11.13 -33.13
CA VAL A 467 7.97 -10.98 -33.78
C VAL A 467 8.62 -12.35 -34.02
N THR A 468 8.60 -13.23 -33.01
CA THR A 468 9.20 -14.57 -33.11
C THR A 468 8.50 -15.39 -34.19
N LEU A 469 7.16 -15.41 -34.19
CA LEU A 469 6.38 -16.12 -35.19
C LEU A 469 6.59 -15.54 -36.59
N ARG A 470 6.76 -14.22 -36.73
CA ARG A 470 7.06 -13.60 -38.02
C ARG A 470 8.38 -14.07 -38.60
N LEU A 471 9.39 -14.31 -37.77
CA LEU A 471 10.69 -14.85 -38.21
C LEU A 471 10.62 -16.33 -38.59
N CYS A 472 9.63 -17.07 -38.08
CA CYS A 472 9.42 -18.46 -38.48
C CYS A 472 8.92 -18.54 -39.92
N LYS A 473 9.63 -19.33 -40.76
CA LYS A 473 9.20 -19.64 -42.13
C LYS A 473 7.91 -20.47 -42.16
N ARG A 474 7.62 -21.23 -41.10
CA ARG A 474 6.50 -22.17 -40.98
C ARG A 474 5.86 -22.06 -39.59
N PRO A 475 4.57 -22.43 -39.42
CA PRO A 475 3.94 -22.41 -38.11
C PRO A 475 4.60 -23.43 -37.17
N PRO A 476 4.88 -23.08 -35.90
CA PRO A 476 5.46 -24.00 -34.93
C PRO A 476 4.59 -25.25 -34.70
N ARG A 477 5.23 -26.42 -34.58
CA ARG A 477 4.54 -27.68 -34.27
C ARG A 477 4.22 -27.74 -32.77
N TYR A 478 2.93 -27.67 -32.43
CA TYR A 478 2.43 -27.84 -31.06
C TYR A 478 1.55 -29.10 -30.94
N ARG A 479 1.67 -29.85 -29.83
CA ARG A 479 0.99 -31.14 -29.62
C ARG A 479 -0.52 -30.99 -29.37
N GLY A 480 -0.95 -29.94 -28.65
CA GLY A 480 -2.37 -29.70 -28.36
C GLY A 480 -3.15 -29.10 -29.55
N LYS A 481 -4.34 -29.62 -29.84
CA LYS A 481 -5.19 -29.18 -30.97
C LYS A 481 -5.53 -27.68 -30.90
N TYR A 482 -6.04 -27.20 -29.77
CA TYR A 482 -6.43 -25.81 -29.56
C TYR A 482 -5.22 -24.86 -29.60
N GLY A 483 -4.14 -25.19 -28.88
CA GLY A 483 -2.91 -24.38 -28.87
C GLY A 483 -2.27 -24.28 -30.26
N ARG A 484 -2.29 -25.36 -31.05
CA ARG A 484 -1.82 -25.34 -32.45
C ARG A 484 -2.63 -24.36 -33.29
N GLN A 485 -3.95 -24.32 -33.13
CA GLN A 485 -4.80 -23.39 -33.88
C GLN A 485 -4.54 -21.92 -33.50
N ILE A 486 -4.38 -21.63 -32.21
CA ILE A 486 -4.05 -20.28 -31.73
C ILE A 486 -2.68 -19.84 -32.28
N ILE A 487 -1.66 -20.69 -32.17
CA ILE A 487 -0.31 -20.41 -32.69
C ILE A 487 -0.34 -20.19 -34.21
N LYS A 488 -1.09 -21.01 -34.96
CA LYS A 488 -1.26 -20.84 -36.41
C LYS A 488 -1.88 -19.49 -36.74
N ARG A 489 -2.93 -19.08 -36.01
CA ARG A 489 -3.61 -17.78 -36.21
C ARG A 489 -2.70 -16.59 -35.90
N LEU A 490 -1.95 -16.66 -34.81
CA LEU A 490 -0.96 -15.63 -34.45
C LEU A 490 0.16 -15.54 -35.48
N TRP A 491 0.63 -16.69 -35.99
CA TRP A 491 1.63 -16.74 -37.04
C TRP A 491 1.12 -16.15 -38.36
N LEU A 492 -0.12 -16.43 -38.75
CA LEU A 492 -0.73 -15.82 -39.94
C LEU A 492 -0.87 -14.31 -39.78
N LEU A 493 -1.36 -13.84 -38.63
CA LEU A 493 -1.50 -12.41 -38.34
C LEU A 493 -0.15 -11.70 -38.43
N SER A 494 0.92 -12.32 -37.92
CA SER A 494 2.26 -11.73 -37.94
C SER A 494 2.86 -11.61 -39.35
N LYS A 495 2.32 -12.30 -40.36
CA LYS A 495 2.70 -12.12 -41.78
C LYS A 495 1.96 -10.97 -42.47
N VAL A 496 0.94 -10.40 -41.86
CA VAL A 496 0.15 -9.31 -42.43
C VAL A 496 0.78 -7.97 -42.07
N ASP A 497 1.61 -7.40 -42.94
CA ASP A 497 2.37 -6.17 -42.67
C ASP A 497 1.51 -5.00 -42.21
N ARG A 498 0.36 -4.83 -42.86
CA ARG A 498 -0.61 -3.76 -42.59
C ARG A 498 -1.24 -3.83 -41.19
N VAL A 499 -1.07 -4.95 -40.50
CA VAL A 499 -1.59 -5.19 -39.13
C VAL A 499 -0.43 -5.37 -38.14
N PHE A 500 0.59 -6.13 -38.51
CA PHE A 500 1.77 -6.40 -37.69
C PHE A 500 2.54 -5.14 -37.31
N TYR A 501 2.93 -4.30 -38.28
CA TYR A 501 3.76 -3.13 -37.99
C TYR A 501 3.06 -2.12 -37.07
N PRO A 502 1.78 -1.75 -37.28
CA PRO A 502 1.11 -0.84 -36.35
C PRO A 502 0.98 -1.39 -34.93
N ILE A 503 0.73 -2.70 -34.75
CA ILE A 503 0.68 -3.31 -33.40
C ILE A 503 2.04 -3.18 -32.71
N VAL A 504 3.12 -3.57 -33.38
CA VAL A 504 4.48 -3.54 -32.81
C VAL A 504 4.97 -2.12 -32.58
N LEU A 505 4.74 -1.20 -33.52
CA LEU A 505 5.12 0.21 -33.38
C LEU A 505 4.34 0.90 -32.27
N TYR A 506 3.05 0.62 -32.12
CA TYR A 506 2.26 1.15 -31.02
C TYR A 506 2.73 0.59 -29.67
N ALA A 507 3.02 -0.70 -29.58
CA ALA A 507 3.61 -1.27 -28.37
C ALA A 507 4.97 -0.64 -28.05
N ALA A 508 5.84 -0.43 -29.05
CA ALA A 508 7.11 0.26 -28.89
C ALA A 508 6.94 1.74 -28.51
N TYR A 509 5.85 2.39 -28.91
CA TYR A 509 5.53 3.75 -28.52
C TYR A 509 5.22 3.87 -27.02
N LEU A 510 4.51 2.89 -26.44
CA LEU A 510 4.07 2.96 -25.03
C LEU A 510 5.18 3.28 -24.01
N PRO A 511 6.38 2.69 -24.03
CA PRO A 511 7.43 3.04 -23.06
C PRO A 511 8.03 4.45 -23.25
N PHE A 512 7.93 5.07 -24.43
CA PHE A 512 8.70 6.28 -24.78
C PHE A 512 7.84 7.51 -25.08
N GLY A 513 6.69 7.32 -25.72
CA GLY A 513 5.84 8.40 -26.19
C GLY A 513 4.91 8.97 -25.10
N PRO A 514 4.40 10.21 -25.29
CA PRO A 514 3.43 10.80 -24.39
C PRO A 514 2.10 10.05 -24.46
N TRP A 515 1.57 9.59 -23.34
CA TRP A 515 0.29 8.90 -23.25
C TRP A 515 -0.90 9.84 -23.32
N ALA A 516 -0.73 11.04 -22.80
CA ALA A 516 -1.66 12.14 -22.96
C ALA A 516 -0.97 13.49 -22.74
N ILE A 517 -1.52 14.55 -23.35
CA ILE A 517 -1.12 15.94 -23.13
C ILE A 517 -2.38 16.75 -22.81
N GLY A 518 -2.39 17.45 -21.68
CA GLY A 518 -3.50 18.31 -21.30
C GLY A 518 -3.37 18.88 -19.91
N GLU A 519 -4.46 19.43 -19.38
CA GLU A 519 -4.49 20.05 -18.06
C GLU A 519 -4.52 18.98 -16.95
N LEU A 520 -3.35 18.67 -16.39
CA LEU A 520 -3.21 17.61 -15.38
C LEU A 520 -3.47 18.12 -13.96
N ILE A 521 -3.32 19.44 -13.76
CA ILE A 521 -3.62 20.21 -12.56
C ILE A 521 -4.25 21.52 -13.02
N ASP A 522 -5.15 22.10 -12.23
CA ASP A 522 -5.80 23.38 -12.55
C ASP A 522 -4.78 24.46 -13.00
N GLY A 523 -5.01 25.01 -14.18
CA GLY A 523 -4.21 26.04 -14.83
C GLY A 523 -2.88 25.57 -15.43
N HIS A 524 -2.58 24.27 -15.43
CA HIS A 524 -1.27 23.75 -15.84
C HIS A 524 -1.37 22.56 -16.80
N VAL A 525 -0.88 22.79 -18.03
CA VAL A 525 -0.72 21.74 -19.04
C VAL A 525 0.53 20.92 -18.75
N GLY A 526 0.41 19.60 -18.88
CA GLY A 526 1.51 18.65 -18.76
C GLY A 526 1.36 17.48 -19.72
N ALA A 527 2.33 16.57 -19.69
CA ALA A 527 2.36 15.35 -20.49
C ALA A 527 2.64 14.14 -19.60
N ILE A 528 1.87 13.07 -19.79
CA ILE A 528 1.99 11.80 -19.07
C ILE A 528 2.82 10.83 -19.91
N PHE A 529 3.75 10.11 -19.28
CA PHE A 529 4.57 9.05 -19.89
C PHE A 529 4.52 7.79 -19.04
N ALA A 530 5.06 6.68 -19.55
CA ALA A 530 5.19 5.43 -18.80
C ALA A 530 6.09 5.55 -17.56
N TRP A 531 7.04 6.49 -17.56
CA TRP A 531 8.05 6.67 -16.53
C TRP A 531 7.73 7.85 -15.59
N GLY A 532 6.67 8.62 -15.85
CA GLY A 532 6.25 9.73 -15.00
C GLY A 532 5.58 10.85 -15.77
N ILE A 533 5.52 12.03 -15.17
CA ILE A 533 4.74 13.18 -15.66
C ILE A 533 5.66 14.40 -15.80
N LEU A 534 5.53 15.10 -16.92
CA LEU A 534 6.16 16.40 -17.13
C LEU A 534 5.11 17.49 -16.95
N ILE A 535 5.29 18.35 -15.95
CA ILE A 535 4.38 19.46 -15.66
C ILE A 535 5.17 20.65 -15.11
N LYS A 536 4.82 21.88 -15.51
CA LYS A 536 5.51 23.11 -15.07
C LYS A 536 7.03 23.12 -15.36
N GLY A 537 7.47 22.44 -16.42
CA GLY A 537 8.90 22.31 -16.72
C GLY A 537 9.67 21.41 -15.76
N SER A 538 8.98 20.72 -14.85
CA SER A 538 9.55 19.77 -13.90
C SER A 538 9.13 18.34 -14.25
N TYR A 539 10.04 17.42 -13.98
CA TYR A 539 9.77 15.99 -14.07
C TYR A 539 9.34 15.47 -12.70
N LEU A 540 8.17 14.82 -12.67
CA LEU A 540 7.63 14.14 -11.51
C LEU A 540 7.60 12.63 -11.82
N PRO A 541 8.50 11.82 -11.22
CA PRO A 541 8.44 10.38 -11.40
C PRO A 541 7.17 9.85 -10.72
N GLU A 542 6.43 9.02 -11.47
CA GLU A 542 5.15 8.49 -11.00
C GLU A 542 5.02 7.03 -11.43
N PRO A 543 5.52 6.08 -10.61
CA PRO A 543 5.54 4.68 -10.96
C PRO A 543 4.15 4.05 -11.19
N PHE A 544 3.07 4.64 -10.67
CA PHE A 544 1.72 4.16 -10.91
C PHE A 544 1.32 4.27 -12.39
N THR A 545 1.98 5.13 -13.18
CA THR A 545 1.79 5.17 -14.64
C THR A 545 2.06 3.80 -15.27
N TYR A 546 3.08 3.05 -14.84
CA TYR A 546 3.31 1.68 -15.33
C TYR A 546 2.12 0.75 -15.09
N MET A 547 1.47 0.83 -13.93
CA MET A 547 0.25 0.06 -13.65
C MET A 547 -0.90 0.52 -14.56
N TYR A 548 -1.08 1.83 -14.75
CA TYR A 548 -2.09 2.38 -15.66
C TYR A 548 -1.90 1.89 -17.12
N GLY A 549 -0.66 1.86 -17.61
CA GLY A 549 -0.31 1.30 -18.91
C GLY A 549 -0.47 -0.23 -18.97
N SER A 550 -0.25 -0.93 -17.87
CA SER A 550 -0.46 -2.38 -17.75
C SER A 550 -1.93 -2.74 -17.95
N VAL A 551 -2.87 -1.95 -17.41
CA VAL A 551 -4.30 -2.09 -17.67
C VAL A 551 -4.60 -1.95 -19.17
N GLN A 552 -3.99 -0.98 -19.87
CA GLN A 552 -4.13 -0.84 -21.33
C GLN A 552 -3.59 -2.07 -22.07
N LEU A 553 -2.42 -2.58 -21.70
CA LEU A 553 -1.84 -3.77 -22.35
C LEU A 553 -2.71 -5.01 -22.13
N MET A 554 -3.13 -5.26 -20.90
CA MET A 554 -3.87 -6.45 -20.49
C MET A 554 -5.30 -6.49 -21.03
N PHE A 555 -6.04 -5.38 -20.98
CA PHE A 555 -7.45 -5.35 -21.37
C PHE A 555 -7.70 -4.84 -22.79
N VAL A 556 -6.72 -4.19 -23.41
CA VAL A 556 -6.87 -3.66 -24.78
C VAL A 556 -5.91 -4.35 -25.74
N GLN A 557 -4.60 -4.19 -25.58
CA GLN A 557 -3.65 -4.58 -26.62
C GLN A 557 -3.50 -6.09 -26.80
N VAL A 558 -3.39 -6.84 -25.70
CA VAL A 558 -3.31 -8.30 -25.75
C VAL A 558 -4.63 -8.89 -26.32
N PRO A 559 -5.82 -8.53 -25.83
CA PRO A 559 -7.08 -8.97 -26.43
C PRO A 559 -7.24 -8.56 -27.89
N LEU A 560 -6.81 -7.35 -28.29
CA LEU A 560 -6.89 -6.89 -29.68
C LEU A 560 -6.16 -7.85 -30.63
N VAL A 561 -4.98 -8.34 -30.27
CA VAL A 561 -4.23 -9.32 -31.08
C VAL A 561 -5.07 -10.59 -31.30
N PHE A 562 -5.69 -11.13 -30.25
CA PHE A 562 -6.53 -12.33 -30.36
C PHE A 562 -7.82 -12.09 -31.16
N VAL A 563 -8.45 -10.93 -30.98
CA VAL A 563 -9.62 -10.52 -31.76
C VAL A 563 -9.27 -10.39 -33.24
N LEU A 564 -8.15 -9.74 -33.58
CA LEU A 564 -7.70 -9.60 -34.96
C LEU A 564 -7.33 -10.96 -35.56
N CYS A 565 -6.71 -11.87 -34.79
CA CYS A 565 -6.51 -13.27 -35.20
C CYS A 565 -7.82 -13.98 -35.52
N HIS A 566 -8.86 -13.79 -34.71
CA HIS A 566 -10.19 -14.35 -34.96
C HIS A 566 -10.82 -13.75 -36.23
N CYS A 567 -10.75 -12.43 -36.40
CA CYS A 567 -11.22 -11.74 -37.58
C CYS A 567 -10.50 -12.20 -38.85
N LEU A 568 -9.18 -12.39 -38.78
CA LEU A 568 -8.37 -12.89 -39.89
C LEU A 568 -8.77 -14.33 -40.27
N ASP A 569 -8.94 -15.21 -39.29
CA ASP A 569 -9.34 -16.60 -39.53
C ASP A 569 -10.69 -16.68 -40.25
N TYR A 570 -11.68 -15.92 -39.78
CA TYR A 570 -12.96 -15.81 -40.47
C TYR A 570 -12.80 -15.22 -41.88
N ARG A 571 -11.96 -14.19 -42.08
CA ARG A 571 -11.71 -13.62 -43.41
C ARG A 571 -11.08 -14.63 -44.37
N LEU A 572 -10.20 -15.52 -43.89
CA LEU A 572 -9.51 -16.51 -44.70
C LEU A 572 -10.37 -17.73 -45.04
N TYR A 573 -11.18 -18.23 -44.09
CA TYR A 573 -11.91 -19.50 -44.24
C TYR A 573 -13.45 -19.34 -44.30
N GLY A 574 -13.98 -18.18 -43.91
CA GLY A 574 -15.41 -17.90 -43.87
C GLY A 574 -15.95 -17.37 -45.20
N TYR A 575 -16.09 -18.25 -46.20
CA TYR A 575 -16.78 -17.93 -47.45
C TYR A 575 -18.27 -17.65 -47.17
N TYR A 576 -18.79 -16.51 -47.66
CA TYR A 576 -20.22 -16.13 -47.68
C TYR A 576 -20.95 -15.92 -46.33
N VAL A 577 -20.27 -15.44 -45.28
CA VAL A 577 -20.98 -15.07 -44.03
C VAL A 577 -21.69 -13.71 -44.18
N ARG A 578 -23.04 -13.71 -44.21
CA ARG A 578 -23.89 -12.50 -44.30
C ARG A 578 -24.85 -12.40 -43.10
N GLY A 579 -25.47 -11.23 -42.93
CA GLY A 579 -26.51 -10.98 -41.92
C GLY A 579 -26.04 -11.15 -40.47
N VAL A 580 -26.91 -11.70 -39.62
CA VAL A 580 -26.71 -11.86 -38.17
C VAL A 580 -25.44 -12.64 -37.84
N ARG A 581 -25.06 -13.63 -38.66
CA ARG A 581 -23.84 -14.41 -38.44
C ARG A 581 -22.57 -13.57 -38.56
N ARG A 582 -22.55 -12.54 -39.42
CA ARG A 582 -21.42 -11.58 -39.52
C ARG A 582 -21.36 -10.68 -38.29
N LEU A 583 -22.50 -10.29 -37.75
CA LEU A 583 -22.57 -9.51 -36.50
C LEU A 583 -22.01 -10.33 -35.32
N ILE A 584 -22.46 -11.58 -35.17
CA ILE A 584 -21.99 -12.49 -34.10
C ILE A 584 -20.46 -12.66 -34.13
N LEU A 585 -19.86 -12.86 -35.31
CA LEU A 585 -18.41 -13.01 -35.45
C LEU A 585 -17.62 -11.74 -35.07
N ASN A 586 -18.26 -10.56 -35.06
CA ASN A 586 -17.61 -9.31 -34.66
C ASN A 586 -17.91 -8.91 -33.21
N LEU A 587 -18.73 -9.66 -32.47
CA LEU A 587 -19.02 -9.38 -31.06
C LEU A 587 -17.76 -9.26 -30.19
N PRO A 588 -16.70 -10.08 -30.34
CA PRO A 588 -15.47 -9.89 -29.56
C PRO A 588 -14.82 -8.53 -29.79
N PHE A 589 -14.87 -8.01 -31.03
CA PHE A 589 -14.36 -6.68 -31.35
C PHE A 589 -15.25 -5.57 -30.79
N VAL A 590 -16.58 -5.72 -30.89
CA VAL A 590 -17.54 -4.77 -30.31
C VAL A 590 -17.35 -4.68 -28.80
N PHE A 591 -17.23 -5.81 -28.12
CA PHE A 591 -16.97 -5.86 -26.67
C PHE A 591 -15.66 -5.14 -26.31
N LEU A 592 -14.58 -5.43 -27.05
CA LEU A 592 -13.29 -4.77 -26.84
C LEU A 592 -13.37 -3.25 -27.10
N LEU A 593 -14.10 -2.82 -28.14
CA LEU A 593 -14.32 -1.42 -28.45
C LEU A 593 -15.10 -0.71 -27.35
N SER A 594 -16.13 -1.36 -26.78
CA SER A 594 -16.87 -0.82 -25.63
C SER A 594 -15.98 -0.60 -24.42
N ILE A 595 -15.06 -1.53 -24.14
CA ILE A 595 -14.05 -1.36 -23.07
C ILE A 595 -13.16 -0.14 -23.35
N GLN A 596 -12.66 0.01 -24.58
CA GLN A 596 -11.81 1.15 -24.94
C GLN A 596 -12.55 2.49 -24.82
N LEU A 597 -13.79 2.55 -25.30
CA LEU A 597 -14.65 3.74 -25.19
C LEU A 597 -14.91 4.11 -23.73
N LEU A 598 -15.20 3.12 -22.88
CA LEU A 598 -15.39 3.33 -21.44
C LEU A 598 -14.12 3.87 -20.77
N LEU A 599 -12.95 3.29 -21.08
CA LEU A 599 -11.67 3.74 -20.53
C LEU A 599 -11.31 5.16 -21.02
N ALA A 600 -11.61 5.50 -22.28
CA ALA A 600 -11.41 6.84 -22.81
C ALA A 600 -12.39 7.86 -22.21
N TYR A 601 -13.64 7.45 -21.96
CA TYR A 601 -14.63 8.27 -21.27
C TYR A 601 -14.22 8.59 -19.83
N PHE A 602 -13.77 7.59 -19.06
CA PHE A 602 -13.25 7.83 -17.71
C PHE A 602 -12.04 8.77 -17.73
N PHE A 603 -11.13 8.59 -18.69
CA PHE A 603 -9.98 9.48 -18.83
C PHE A 603 -10.37 10.92 -19.19
N TRP A 604 -11.42 11.11 -20.00
CA TRP A 604 -11.98 12.43 -20.31
C TRP A 604 -12.57 13.10 -19.07
N LEU A 605 -13.24 12.35 -18.21
CA LEU A 605 -13.82 12.88 -16.96
C LEU A 605 -12.73 13.34 -15.98
N GLU A 606 -11.59 12.64 -15.93
CA GLU A 606 -10.48 12.97 -15.04
C GLU A 606 -9.66 14.17 -15.52
N TYR A 607 -9.36 14.22 -16.82
CA TYR A 607 -8.37 15.15 -17.39
C TYR A 607 -8.90 16.08 -18.49
N GLY A 608 -10.20 16.05 -18.75
CA GLY A 608 -10.89 16.96 -19.65
C GLY A 608 -10.64 16.71 -21.15
N THR A 609 -11.19 17.63 -21.95
CA THR A 609 -11.23 17.50 -23.42
C THR A 609 -9.85 17.53 -24.07
N MET A 610 -8.91 18.33 -23.56
CA MET A 610 -7.56 18.42 -24.14
C MET A 610 -6.84 17.07 -24.06
N SER A 611 -6.82 16.46 -22.87
CA SER A 611 -6.21 15.14 -22.65
C SER A 611 -6.93 14.03 -23.41
N PHE A 612 -8.24 14.14 -23.59
CA PHE A 612 -9.01 13.22 -24.43
C PHE A 612 -8.64 13.32 -25.91
N LEU A 613 -8.51 14.53 -26.46
CA LEU A 613 -8.14 14.73 -27.87
C LEU A 613 -6.68 14.37 -28.14
N PHE A 614 -5.77 14.77 -27.25
CA PHE A 614 -4.35 14.46 -27.29
C PHE A 614 -3.99 13.30 -26.36
N GLY A 615 -4.78 12.22 -26.42
CA GLY A 615 -4.59 11.01 -25.61
C GLY A 615 -4.18 9.79 -26.44
N PRO A 616 -2.91 9.67 -26.87
CA PRO A 616 -2.42 8.53 -27.63
C PRO A 616 -2.75 7.16 -26.99
N LEU A 617 -2.67 7.07 -25.66
CA LEU A 617 -2.91 5.81 -24.94
C LEU A 617 -4.37 5.38 -25.02
N ARG A 618 -5.32 6.30 -24.83
CA ARG A 618 -6.76 6.01 -24.68
C ARG A 618 -7.54 6.27 -25.97
N THR A 619 -7.48 7.48 -26.51
CA THR A 619 -8.35 7.90 -27.61
C THR A 619 -7.80 7.49 -28.97
N TRP A 620 -6.51 7.69 -29.23
CA TRP A 620 -5.95 7.32 -30.54
C TRP A 620 -5.85 5.80 -30.70
N SER A 621 -5.76 5.05 -29.59
CA SER A 621 -5.79 3.59 -29.62
C SER A 621 -7.14 3.02 -30.09
N ILE A 622 -8.25 3.74 -29.88
CA ILE A 622 -9.55 3.41 -30.47
C ILE A 622 -9.50 3.52 -31.99
N ALA A 623 -9.01 4.65 -32.51
CA ALA A 623 -8.87 4.87 -33.95
C ALA A 623 -7.95 3.82 -34.59
N LEU A 624 -6.83 3.49 -33.93
CA LEU A 624 -5.93 2.42 -34.36
C LEU A 624 -6.63 1.06 -34.37
N SER A 625 -7.38 0.71 -33.33
CA SER A 625 -8.12 -0.55 -33.23
C SER A 625 -9.15 -0.69 -34.35
N LEU A 626 -9.92 0.36 -34.63
CA LEU A 626 -10.88 0.43 -35.74
C LEU A 626 -10.19 0.26 -37.09
N LEU A 627 -9.07 0.96 -37.30
CA LEU A 627 -8.29 0.86 -38.52
C LEU A 627 -7.74 -0.56 -38.74
N LEU A 628 -7.19 -1.19 -37.69
CA LEU A 628 -6.65 -2.53 -37.73
C LEU A 628 -7.72 -3.59 -37.99
N TRP A 629 -8.88 -3.46 -37.33
CA TRP A 629 -10.02 -4.31 -37.58
C TRP A 629 -10.53 -4.17 -39.02
N TYR A 630 -10.73 -2.94 -39.49
CA TYR A 630 -11.14 -2.66 -40.86
C TYR A 630 -10.16 -3.24 -41.90
N LYS A 631 -8.86 -3.02 -41.71
CA LYS A 631 -7.81 -3.56 -42.59
C LYS A 631 -7.78 -5.08 -42.60
N THR A 632 -8.01 -5.71 -41.44
CA THR A 632 -8.04 -7.18 -41.33
C THR A 632 -9.23 -7.79 -42.08
N LEU A 633 -10.41 -7.19 -41.97
CA LEU A 633 -11.61 -7.68 -42.66
C LEU A 633 -11.62 -7.40 -44.16
N ASN A 634 -10.97 -6.32 -44.59
CA ASN A 634 -10.90 -5.92 -46.00
C ASN A 634 -9.57 -6.31 -46.66
N LEU A 635 -8.92 -7.38 -46.18
CA LEU A 635 -7.73 -7.92 -46.84
C LEU A 635 -8.04 -8.31 -48.30
N PRO A 636 -7.21 -7.90 -49.28
CA PRO A 636 -7.42 -8.24 -50.68
C PRO A 636 -7.47 -9.76 -50.90
N PRO A 637 -8.36 -10.28 -51.76
CA PRO A 637 -8.46 -11.72 -52.01
C PRO A 637 -7.15 -12.38 -52.43
N GLU A 638 -6.32 -11.69 -53.21
CA GLU A 638 -4.97 -12.15 -53.59
C GLU A 638 -4.06 -12.38 -52.37
N TYR A 639 -4.11 -11.45 -51.42
CA TYR A 639 -3.34 -11.54 -50.19
C TYR A 639 -3.82 -12.72 -49.33
N CYS A 640 -5.13 -12.92 -49.24
CA CYS A 640 -5.72 -14.10 -48.58
C CYS A 640 -5.25 -15.41 -49.22
N ARG A 641 -5.23 -15.49 -50.56
CA ARG A 641 -4.70 -16.67 -51.29
C ARG A 641 -3.23 -16.92 -50.97
N ASN A 642 -2.40 -15.88 -50.91
CA ASN A 642 -0.99 -16.01 -50.55
C ASN A 642 -0.79 -16.52 -49.11
N LEU A 643 -1.59 -16.02 -48.16
CA LEU A 643 -1.58 -16.49 -46.77
C LEU A 643 -2.03 -17.96 -46.65
N LEU A 644 -3.03 -18.39 -47.42
CA LEU A 644 -3.48 -19.78 -47.44
C LEU A 644 -2.41 -20.71 -48.03
N LYS A 645 -1.74 -20.33 -49.12
CA LYS A 645 -0.61 -21.08 -49.69
C LYS A 645 0.51 -21.31 -48.68
N LEU A 646 0.81 -20.32 -47.84
CA LEU A 646 1.80 -20.45 -46.76
C LEU A 646 1.42 -21.55 -45.75
N THR A 647 0.13 -21.86 -45.60
CA THR A 647 -0.35 -22.95 -44.73
C THR A 647 -0.40 -24.32 -45.41
N GLU A 648 -0.36 -24.35 -46.75
CA GLU A 648 -0.48 -25.58 -47.57
C GLU A 648 0.87 -26.15 -48.01
N THR A 649 1.98 -25.40 -47.85
CA THR A 649 3.33 -25.94 -48.16
C THR A 649 3.61 -27.24 -47.37
N PRO A 650 4.02 -28.35 -48.02
CA PRO A 650 4.21 -29.64 -47.37
C PRO A 650 5.24 -29.57 -46.23
N SER A 651 4.98 -30.36 -45.18
CA SER A 651 5.77 -30.41 -43.94
C SER A 651 7.17 -30.93 -44.14
#